data_AF-A0A2V9VC73-F1
#
_entry.id   AF-A0A2V9VC73-F1
#
_cell.length_a   1.000
_cell.length_b   1.000
_cell.length_c   1.000
_cell.angle_alpha   90.00
_cell.angle_beta   90.00
_cell.angle_gamma   90.00
#
_symmetry.space_group_name_H-M   'P 1'
#
loop_
_entity.id
_entity.type
_entity.pdbx_description
1 polymer ?
#
loop_
_entity_poly.entity_id
_entity_poly.type
_entity_poly.pdbx_seq_one_letter_code
_entity_poly.pdbx_strand_id
1 'polypeptide(L)'
;MKLVAGAVLFFVLLGSKPQAFSRPGRDSGQPDGAAITGFRDVNGEQETEKRFLAVPDPKLAEEHLRILTQAPHIAGSPEDKATADYVAKKFREAGFDTEIVEYKVWLNYPSEISVDMTAPDGVTMHGPSREHVDNDPFQDDPRVVNAFNGMSPSGDAEAEAVYANYGSPEDFDKLKQMNVDVRGKIVIVRYGQNFRGVKAFVAQERGAAGVIIYSDPKDDGYYRGDAYPKGPWRPASGTQRGSVGYMFQFPGDPTTPGVASVASLPDSKRVPVGESTQLPKIPVTPLSYADASPILEHLAGPASPREWQGALPFTYHVGPGPAKVKIHLKQDYQFRPIWDVIGKVRGTASPDEWVVAGNHRDAWVYGAVDPNSGTAAMLESVHGIGELLKAGWKPKRTIVIGSWDAEEEGLIGSTEWGEDHAKELATAAAYFNMDVAVSGPKFGASSVPTLKQFIRDIAKAVPSPQGGTVYDVWKKTGQPEVRPQETSTSTYRPPAAQVRGDAPVGDLGSGSDYTVFLQHLGVPSTDVGSTGDYGVYHSAFDNFAWFKKFGDPDFRYEQQMSRIYGLEVIRMADADVLPYNYEDYGKEILVYIDAAKNKAKERFGDKAPDFSAAIDGARHLEQAGAKIFQRQRKLTGDTERLNATLRDTERALLIPEGLPNRPWYHHAIYAPGQYTGYAAVVIPGVNEAIDGKDLKRTEQQIAMLAVALQRAAVMLEQHK
;
A
#
# COMPACT_ATOMS: atom_id res chain seq x y z
N MET A 1 34.41 58.48 -29.30
CA MET A 1 34.82 58.27 -30.70
C MET A 1 33.66 57.58 -31.41
N LYS A 2 32.97 58.33 -32.29
CA LYS A 2 32.07 57.95 -33.42
C LYS A 2 30.88 56.99 -33.15
N LEU A 3 29.62 57.21 -33.55
CA LEU A 3 28.77 58.29 -34.11
C LEU A 3 27.33 57.70 -34.10
N VAL A 4 26.27 58.35 -33.55
CA VAL A 4 25.19 59.14 -34.23
C VAL A 4 24.34 58.30 -35.22
N ALA A 5 23.01 58.30 -35.38
CA ALA A 5 21.79 59.08 -35.03
C ALA A 5 20.57 58.13 -35.30
N GLY A 6 19.29 58.39 -35.00
CA GLY A 6 18.56 59.61 -34.67
C GLY A 6 17.07 59.29 -34.43
N ALA A 7 16.39 60.23 -33.80
CA ALA A 7 14.98 60.19 -33.43
C ALA A 7 14.07 60.72 -34.54
N VAL A 8 12.80 60.29 -34.58
CA VAL A 8 11.66 61.16 -34.90
C VAL A 8 10.44 60.73 -34.06
N LEU A 9 9.95 61.68 -33.27
CA LEU A 9 8.71 61.67 -32.51
C LEU A 9 7.63 62.38 -33.37
N PHE A 10 6.38 61.91 -33.36
CA PHE A 10 5.23 62.74 -33.75
C PHE A 10 4.12 62.58 -32.70
N PHE A 11 3.74 63.71 -32.11
CA PHE A 11 2.62 63.88 -31.17
C PHE A 11 1.34 64.18 -31.96
N VAL A 12 0.23 63.52 -31.61
CA VAL A 12 -1.11 64.11 -31.70
C VAL A 12 -1.92 63.70 -30.45
N LEU A 13 -2.26 64.70 -29.64
CA LEU A 13 -3.27 64.67 -28.59
C LEU A 13 -4.64 64.92 -29.21
N LEU A 14 -5.69 64.22 -28.75
CA LEU A 14 -7.02 64.74 -28.36
C LEU A 14 -8.07 63.62 -28.32
N GLY A 15 -8.87 63.58 -27.26
CA GLY A 15 -10.23 63.00 -27.32
C GLY A 15 -10.60 61.99 -26.23
N SER A 16 -10.89 62.47 -25.03
CA SER A 16 -11.56 61.74 -23.94
C SER A 16 -13.07 61.53 -24.20
N LYS A 17 -13.59 60.31 -24.02
CA LYS A 17 -14.79 59.94 -23.22
C LYS A 17 -15.15 58.42 -23.32
N PRO A 18 -15.87 57.85 -22.34
CA PRO A 18 -15.74 56.46 -21.90
C PRO A 18 -16.69 55.51 -22.65
N GLN A 19 -16.24 54.29 -22.94
CA GLN A 19 -17.12 53.20 -23.34
C GLN A 19 -17.43 52.29 -22.17
N ALA A 20 -18.73 52.01 -22.07
CA ALA A 20 -19.41 51.32 -21.01
C ALA A 20 -18.98 49.86 -20.86
N PHE A 21 -19.09 49.39 -19.61
CA PHE A 21 -19.12 47.98 -19.23
C PHE A 21 -19.98 47.15 -20.19
N SER A 22 -19.35 46.26 -20.95
CA SER A 22 -20.00 45.09 -21.52
C SER A 22 -19.86 43.94 -20.52
N ARG A 23 -21.00 43.46 -20.02
CA ARG A 23 -21.08 42.19 -19.28
C ARG A 23 -20.56 41.06 -20.17
N PRO A 24 -19.69 40.15 -19.68
CA PRO A 24 -19.49 38.88 -20.36
C PRO A 24 -20.79 38.07 -20.21
N GLY A 25 -21.30 37.60 -21.34
CA GLY A 25 -22.54 36.84 -21.44
C GLY A 25 -22.51 35.53 -20.65
N ARG A 26 -23.68 35.20 -20.10
CA ARG A 26 -24.10 33.81 -19.92
C ARG A 26 -24.15 33.15 -21.29
N ASP A 27 -23.24 32.23 -21.54
CA ASP A 27 -23.49 30.90 -22.12
C ASP A 27 -22.17 30.37 -22.68
N SER A 28 -21.49 29.56 -21.86
CA SER A 28 -20.60 28.51 -22.32
C SER A 28 -21.08 27.26 -21.60
N GLY A 29 -21.72 26.37 -22.36
CA GLY A 29 -22.52 25.26 -21.87
C GLY A 29 -21.86 24.49 -20.72
N GLN A 30 -22.62 24.36 -19.64
CA GLN A 30 -22.45 23.21 -18.76
C GLN A 30 -22.54 21.96 -19.64
N PRO A 31 -21.63 20.98 -19.50
CA PRO A 31 -21.88 19.67 -20.09
C PRO A 31 -23.20 19.18 -19.50
N ASP A 32 -24.13 18.76 -20.37
CA ASP A 32 -25.33 18.02 -19.98
C ASP A 32 -24.96 17.06 -18.84
N GLY A 33 -25.66 17.17 -17.70
CA GLY A 33 -25.27 16.57 -16.42
C GLY A 33 -24.66 15.19 -16.61
N ALA A 34 -23.34 15.10 -16.46
CA ALA A 34 -22.62 13.85 -16.67
C ALA A 34 -23.21 12.80 -15.72
N ALA A 35 -23.77 11.72 -16.26
CA ALA A 35 -24.41 10.70 -15.46
C ALA A 35 -23.41 10.11 -14.45
N ILE A 36 -23.74 10.19 -13.15
CA ILE A 36 -22.98 9.51 -12.09
C ILE A 36 -23.54 8.09 -11.96
N THR A 37 -22.69 7.09 -12.19
CA THR A 37 -23.08 5.68 -12.14
C THR A 37 -23.64 5.33 -10.75
N GLY A 38 -24.82 4.73 -10.71
CA GLY A 38 -25.46 4.28 -9.46
C GLY A 38 -26.45 5.25 -8.83
N PHE A 39 -26.70 6.43 -9.43
CA PHE A 39 -27.56 7.47 -8.85
C PHE A 39 -28.78 7.77 -9.70
N ARG A 40 -29.97 7.76 -9.08
CA ARG A 40 -31.20 8.26 -9.69
C ARG A 40 -31.28 9.78 -9.65
N ASP A 41 -30.89 10.38 -8.52
CA ASP A 41 -30.82 11.84 -8.36
C ASP A 41 -29.37 12.34 -8.54
N VAL A 42 -28.95 12.41 -9.80
CA VAL A 42 -27.60 12.88 -10.15
C VAL A 42 -27.37 14.34 -9.74
N ASN A 43 -28.41 15.18 -9.80
CA ASN A 43 -28.28 16.59 -9.43
C ASN A 43 -28.10 16.77 -7.93
N GLY A 44 -28.86 16.01 -7.12
CA GLY A 44 -28.70 15.98 -5.67
C GLY A 44 -27.32 15.49 -5.24
N GLU A 45 -26.81 14.45 -5.89
CA GLU A 45 -25.45 13.97 -5.65
C GLU A 45 -24.41 15.04 -6.02
N GLN A 46 -24.49 15.64 -7.20
CA GLN A 46 -23.55 16.69 -7.63
C GLN A 46 -23.54 17.91 -6.70
N GLU A 47 -24.70 18.30 -6.15
CA GLU A 47 -24.77 19.38 -5.17
C GLU A 47 -24.13 18.99 -3.83
N THR A 48 -24.29 17.73 -3.41
CA THR A 48 -23.61 17.16 -2.22
C THR A 48 -22.09 17.14 -2.43
N GLU A 49 -21.62 16.62 -3.57
CA GLU A 49 -20.19 16.61 -3.93
C GLU A 49 -19.62 18.02 -3.95
N LYS A 50 -20.31 18.98 -4.57
CA LYS A 50 -19.86 20.36 -4.65
C LYS A 50 -19.68 20.99 -3.26
N ARG A 51 -20.58 20.69 -2.32
CA ARG A 51 -20.45 21.15 -0.93
C ARG A 51 -19.26 20.52 -0.24
N PHE A 52 -19.10 19.20 -0.37
CA PHE A 52 -17.97 18.48 0.19
C PHE A 52 -16.62 18.98 -0.38
N LEU A 53 -16.50 19.09 -1.69
CA LEU A 53 -15.27 19.50 -2.37
C LEU A 53 -14.79 20.91 -1.97
N ALA A 54 -15.70 21.76 -1.45
CA ALA A 54 -15.37 23.08 -0.96
C ALA A 54 -14.76 23.10 0.45
N VAL A 55 -14.83 22.00 1.22
CA VAL A 55 -14.43 21.96 2.63
C VAL A 55 -12.93 21.69 2.85
N PRO A 56 -12.30 20.62 2.30
CA PRO A 56 -10.89 20.35 2.57
C PRO A 56 -10.00 21.57 2.33
N ASP A 57 -9.14 21.91 3.29
CA ASP A 57 -8.29 23.10 3.35
C ASP A 57 -6.81 22.69 3.53
N PRO A 58 -5.90 23.08 2.60
CA PRO A 58 -4.48 22.80 2.71
C PRO A 58 -3.85 23.24 4.05
N LYS A 59 -4.34 24.33 4.64
CA LYS A 59 -3.78 24.83 5.90
C LYS A 59 -4.14 23.94 7.09
N LEU A 60 -5.35 23.38 7.08
CA LEU A 60 -5.81 22.49 8.13
C LEU A 60 -5.18 21.11 7.98
N ALA A 61 -5.02 20.62 6.74
CA ALA A 61 -4.21 19.44 6.44
C ALA A 61 -2.76 19.60 6.95
N GLU A 62 -2.14 20.76 6.73
CA GLU A 62 -0.81 21.05 7.28
C GLU A 62 -0.79 21.03 8.81
N GLU A 63 -1.82 21.57 9.46
CA GLU A 63 -1.93 21.54 10.92
C GLU A 63 -2.08 20.11 11.45
N HIS A 64 -2.93 19.30 10.83
CA HIS A 64 -3.08 17.89 11.16
C HIS A 64 -1.74 17.15 11.06
N LEU A 65 -1.07 17.26 9.91
CA LEU A 65 0.21 16.58 9.72
C LEU A 65 1.25 17.03 10.75
N ARG A 66 1.32 18.34 11.02
CA ARG A 66 2.25 18.88 12.02
C ARG A 66 1.98 18.35 13.42
N ILE A 67 0.71 18.12 13.79
CA ILE A 67 0.33 17.60 15.12
C ILE A 67 0.65 16.11 15.23
N LEU A 68 0.32 15.34 14.20
CA LEU A 68 0.56 13.90 14.18
C LEU A 68 2.06 13.58 14.25
N THR A 69 2.88 14.38 13.59
CA THR A 69 4.34 14.17 13.47
C THR A 69 5.18 14.90 14.54
N GLN A 70 4.58 15.33 15.66
CA GLN A 70 5.32 16.07 16.71
C GLN A 70 6.32 15.21 17.49
N ALA A 71 6.13 13.91 17.51
CA ALA A 71 6.95 12.96 18.25
C ALA A 71 7.05 11.64 17.47
N PRO A 72 8.13 10.85 17.66
CA PRO A 72 8.15 9.49 17.14
C PRO A 72 7.03 8.66 17.77
N HIS A 73 6.23 7.96 16.98
CA HIS A 73 5.02 7.28 17.44
C HIS A 73 4.94 5.84 16.90
N ILE A 74 5.91 5.02 17.29
CA ILE A 74 5.91 3.57 17.00
C ILE A 74 4.70 2.90 17.65
N ALA A 75 4.13 1.90 16.97
CA ALA A 75 2.93 1.19 17.40
C ALA A 75 2.99 0.75 18.87
N GLY A 76 1.93 1.02 19.63
CA GLY A 76 1.83 0.68 21.06
C GLY A 76 2.61 1.60 22.02
N SER A 77 3.25 2.66 21.50
CA SER A 77 3.91 3.67 22.33
C SER A 77 2.91 4.68 22.94
N PRO A 78 3.28 5.39 24.02
CA PRO A 78 2.45 6.48 24.54
C PRO A 78 2.18 7.59 23.52
N GLU A 79 3.15 7.88 22.64
CA GLU A 79 3.03 8.85 21.56
C GLU A 79 2.03 8.41 20.49
N ASP A 80 2.04 7.13 20.09
CA ASP A 80 1.01 6.57 19.20
C ASP A 80 -0.38 6.60 19.83
N LYS A 81 -0.51 6.28 21.13
CA LYS A 81 -1.78 6.47 21.83
C LYS A 81 -2.27 7.93 21.79
N ALA A 82 -1.36 8.90 21.82
CA ALA A 82 -1.70 10.32 21.74
C ALA A 82 -2.18 10.72 20.33
N THR A 83 -1.61 10.16 19.27
CA THR A 83 -2.14 10.36 17.91
C THR A 83 -3.53 9.73 17.77
N ALA A 84 -3.77 8.56 18.38
CA ALA A 84 -5.10 7.94 18.44
C ALA A 84 -6.15 8.85 19.11
N ASP A 85 -5.80 9.44 20.26
CA ASP A 85 -6.67 10.39 20.96
C ASP A 85 -6.98 11.64 20.12
N TYR A 86 -5.99 12.12 19.37
CA TYR A 86 -6.16 13.24 18.46
C TYR A 86 -7.15 12.91 17.33
N VAL A 87 -6.98 11.77 16.66
CA VAL A 87 -7.90 11.31 15.61
C VAL A 87 -9.31 11.12 16.16
N ALA A 88 -9.45 10.45 17.31
CA ALA A 88 -10.75 10.22 17.95
C ALA A 88 -11.45 11.53 18.32
N LYS A 89 -10.69 12.55 18.77
CA LYS A 89 -11.23 13.88 19.00
C LYS A 89 -11.77 14.50 17.71
N LYS A 90 -11.04 14.41 16.60
CA LYS A 90 -11.46 14.97 15.31
C LYS A 90 -12.69 14.28 14.72
N PHE A 91 -12.80 12.96 14.86
CA PHE A 91 -14.00 12.24 14.45
C PHE A 91 -15.23 12.70 15.25
N ARG A 92 -15.11 12.85 16.58
CA ARG A 92 -16.19 13.37 17.43
C ARG A 92 -16.58 14.81 17.08
N GLU A 93 -15.61 15.69 16.81
CA GLU A 93 -15.84 17.07 16.37
C GLU A 93 -16.62 17.14 15.04
N ALA A 94 -16.41 16.15 14.15
CA ALA A 94 -17.16 16.00 12.90
C ALA A 94 -18.55 15.37 13.07
N GLY A 95 -18.89 14.88 14.28
CA GLY A 95 -20.21 14.29 14.59
C GLY A 95 -20.30 12.78 14.37
N PHE A 96 -19.17 12.07 14.27
CA PHE A 96 -19.13 10.61 14.16
C PHE A 96 -19.30 9.98 15.54
N ASP A 97 -20.01 8.85 15.61
CA ASP A 97 -20.00 7.98 16.79
C ASP A 97 -18.63 7.28 16.86
N THR A 98 -17.83 7.58 17.90
CA THR A 98 -16.38 7.31 17.87
C THR A 98 -15.92 6.53 19.10
N GLU A 99 -15.31 5.38 18.83
CA GLU A 99 -14.68 4.50 19.81
C GLU A 99 -13.19 4.30 19.53
N ILE A 100 -12.42 3.99 20.59
CA ILE A 100 -11.05 3.49 20.46
C ILE A 100 -11.11 2.01 20.85
N VAL A 101 -10.76 1.13 19.91
CA VAL A 101 -10.75 -0.32 20.09
C VAL A 101 -9.32 -0.75 20.42
N GLU A 102 -9.18 -1.51 21.50
CA GLU A 102 -7.87 -1.97 21.97
C GLU A 102 -7.67 -3.47 21.67
N TYR A 103 -6.58 -3.80 21.00
CA TYR A 103 -6.08 -5.17 20.84
C TYR A 103 -4.78 -5.36 21.62
N LYS A 104 -4.50 -6.60 22.03
CA LYS A 104 -3.29 -6.94 22.80
C LYS A 104 -2.43 -7.90 21.99
N VAL A 105 -1.40 -7.36 21.35
CA VAL A 105 -0.69 -8.01 20.25
C VAL A 105 0.79 -8.22 20.56
N TRP A 106 1.41 -9.22 19.93
CA TRP A 106 2.80 -9.59 20.19
C TRP A 106 3.78 -8.74 19.36
N LEU A 107 4.49 -7.80 20.00
CA LEU A 107 5.40 -6.85 19.36
C LEU A 107 6.77 -6.79 20.04
N ASN A 108 7.80 -6.45 19.28
CA ASN A 108 9.14 -6.14 19.81
C ASN A 108 9.52 -4.68 19.63
N TYR A 109 10.24 -4.16 20.64
CA TYR A 109 11.08 -2.98 20.49
C TYR A 109 12.56 -3.37 20.58
N PRO A 110 13.49 -2.59 19.99
CA PRO A 110 14.92 -2.87 20.10
C PRO A 110 15.40 -2.55 21.52
N SER A 111 16.10 -3.48 22.16
CA SER A 111 16.80 -3.23 23.43
C SER A 111 18.29 -3.02 23.21
N GLU A 112 18.95 -3.95 22.50
CA GLU A 112 20.37 -3.85 22.15
C GLU A 112 20.52 -4.36 20.71
N ILE A 113 21.11 -3.54 19.83
CA ILE A 113 21.34 -3.88 18.42
C ILE A 113 22.80 -3.52 18.13
N SER A 114 23.60 -4.52 17.78
CA SER A 114 25.01 -4.34 17.40
C SER A 114 25.35 -5.18 16.17
N VAL A 115 26.06 -4.57 15.24
CA VAL A 115 26.67 -5.20 14.09
C VAL A 115 28.11 -4.74 14.03
N ASP A 116 29.04 -5.68 14.19
CA ASP A 116 30.47 -5.41 14.26
C ASP A 116 31.20 -6.21 13.17
N MET A 117 32.12 -5.57 12.45
CA MET A 117 33.09 -6.32 11.64
C MET A 117 34.20 -6.88 12.54
N THR A 118 34.42 -8.19 12.46
CA THR A 118 35.46 -8.90 13.23
C THR A 118 36.62 -9.40 12.37
N ALA A 119 36.50 -9.31 11.04
CA ALA A 119 37.59 -9.54 10.09
C ALA A 119 37.32 -8.76 8.79
N PRO A 120 38.36 -8.42 8.00
CA PRO A 120 39.79 -8.68 8.24
C PRO A 120 40.39 -7.79 9.34
N ASP A 121 41.54 -8.21 9.88
CA ASP A 121 42.28 -7.43 10.87
C ASP A 121 42.57 -6.00 10.37
N GLY A 122 42.39 -5.00 11.24
CA GLY A 122 42.62 -3.59 10.91
C GLY A 122 41.43 -2.87 10.28
N VAL A 123 40.33 -3.57 9.98
CA VAL A 123 39.05 -2.98 9.56
C VAL A 123 38.10 -2.99 10.74
N THR A 124 37.62 -1.81 11.13
CA THR A 124 36.64 -1.64 12.21
C THR A 124 35.37 -1.01 11.65
N MET A 125 34.24 -1.63 11.92
CA MET A 125 32.91 -1.09 11.66
C MET A 125 32.03 -1.51 12.84
N HIS A 126 31.21 -0.57 13.31
CA HIS A 126 30.20 -0.78 14.32
C HIS A 126 28.93 -0.06 13.87
N GLY A 127 27.79 -0.73 13.94
CA GLY A 127 26.48 -0.15 13.65
C GLY A 127 25.34 -0.91 14.33
N PRO A 128 24.07 -0.53 14.07
CA PRO A 128 23.67 0.63 13.29
C PRO A 128 24.07 1.95 13.96
N SER A 129 24.68 2.85 13.19
CA SER A 129 24.95 4.21 13.65
C SER A 129 23.63 4.98 13.81
N ARG A 130 23.56 5.92 14.76
CA ARG A 130 22.40 6.82 14.86
C ARG A 130 22.29 7.64 13.57
N GLU A 131 21.08 7.76 13.06
CA GLU A 131 20.78 8.55 11.88
C GLU A 131 21.11 10.03 12.13
N HIS A 132 21.81 10.66 11.17
CA HIS A 132 22.32 12.01 11.32
C HIS A 132 22.50 12.75 9.98
N VAL A 133 21.97 13.97 9.91
CA VAL A 133 22.31 15.00 8.93
C VAL A 133 22.46 16.37 9.62
N ASP A 134 23.05 17.33 8.90
CA ASP A 134 23.17 18.71 9.38
C ASP A 134 21.80 19.40 9.47
N ASN A 135 21.53 20.06 10.61
CA ASN A 135 20.37 20.95 10.83
C ASN A 135 18.98 20.28 10.78
N ASP A 136 18.87 18.99 11.07
CA ASP A 136 17.55 18.36 11.33
C ASP A 136 17.43 17.99 12.82
N PRO A 137 16.65 18.75 13.63
CA PRO A 137 16.51 18.48 15.06
C PRO A 137 15.62 17.25 15.37
N PHE A 138 14.84 16.74 14.41
CA PHE A 138 13.98 15.57 14.63
C PHE A 138 14.82 14.32 14.96
N GLN A 139 16.00 14.18 14.36
CA GLN A 139 16.89 13.04 14.62
C GLN A 139 17.46 13.00 16.05
N ASP A 140 17.40 14.11 16.81
CA ASP A 140 18.01 14.25 18.13
C ASP A 140 17.04 13.89 19.28
N ASP A 141 15.77 13.62 18.97
CA ASP A 141 14.78 13.21 19.97
C ASP A 141 15.19 11.87 20.62
N PRO A 142 15.32 11.80 21.95
CA PRO A 142 15.75 10.57 22.63
C PRO A 142 14.78 9.40 22.47
N ARG A 143 13.54 9.65 22.03
CA ARG A 143 12.54 8.61 21.74
C ARG A 143 12.75 7.92 20.39
N VAL A 144 13.58 8.50 19.50
CA VAL A 144 14.00 7.82 18.27
C VAL A 144 14.90 6.65 18.66
N VAL A 145 14.36 5.44 18.54
CA VAL A 145 15.08 4.20 18.80
C VAL A 145 16.06 3.87 17.66
N ASN A 146 17.09 3.08 17.99
CA ASN A 146 18.00 2.52 16.97
C ASN A 146 17.19 1.79 15.90
N ALA A 147 17.62 1.92 14.64
CA ALA A 147 16.96 1.23 13.55
C ALA A 147 17.01 -0.28 13.74
N PHE A 148 15.88 -0.94 13.53
CA PHE A 148 15.70 -2.37 13.70
C PHE A 148 14.66 -2.88 12.70
N ASN A 149 14.57 -4.20 12.54
CA ASN A 149 13.47 -4.82 11.83
C ASN A 149 12.49 -5.43 12.84
N GLY A 150 11.22 -5.01 12.75
CA GLY A 150 10.12 -5.62 13.49
C GLY A 150 10.00 -7.12 13.19
N MET A 151 9.48 -7.90 14.13
CA MET A 151 9.36 -9.35 14.04
C MET A 151 10.68 -10.15 13.96
N SER A 152 11.85 -9.50 13.98
CA SER A 152 13.13 -10.21 14.03
C SER A 152 13.36 -10.86 15.42
N PRO A 153 13.83 -12.11 15.51
CA PRO A 153 14.15 -12.72 16.80
C PRO A 153 15.40 -12.10 17.44
N SER A 154 15.52 -12.21 18.76
CA SER A 154 16.81 -12.02 19.44
C SER A 154 17.78 -13.14 19.02
N GLY A 155 19.07 -12.83 18.97
CA GLY A 155 20.08 -13.81 18.64
C GLY A 155 21.46 -13.22 18.37
N ASP A 156 22.47 -14.08 18.52
CA ASP A 156 23.85 -13.81 18.18
C ASP A 156 24.27 -14.64 16.96
N ALA A 157 24.93 -14.03 15.99
CA ALA A 157 25.50 -14.74 14.85
C ALA A 157 26.81 -14.08 14.43
N GLU A 158 27.88 -14.87 14.31
CA GLU A 158 29.15 -14.40 13.77
C GLU A 158 29.62 -15.32 12.65
N ALA A 159 29.73 -14.78 11.43
CA ALA A 159 30.17 -15.55 10.27
C ALA A 159 30.74 -14.65 9.17
N GLU A 160 31.31 -15.27 8.14
CA GLU A 160 31.65 -14.58 6.90
C GLU A 160 30.39 -14.05 6.21
N ALA A 161 30.52 -12.88 5.59
CA ALA A 161 29.44 -12.25 4.85
C ALA A 161 29.39 -12.74 3.38
N VAL A 162 28.17 -12.82 2.83
CA VAL A 162 27.88 -13.10 1.41
C VAL A 162 26.85 -12.10 0.90
N TYR A 163 27.12 -11.43 -0.22
CA TYR A 163 26.18 -10.50 -0.84
C TYR A 163 25.23 -11.22 -1.79
N ALA A 164 23.93 -11.10 -1.54
CA ALA A 164 22.87 -11.79 -2.27
C ALA A 164 21.92 -10.83 -3.00
N ASN A 165 22.43 -9.68 -3.48
CA ASN A 165 21.64 -8.71 -4.26
C ASN A 165 20.36 -8.28 -3.53
N TYR A 166 19.18 -8.49 -4.11
CA TYR A 166 17.91 -8.16 -3.46
C TYR A 166 17.35 -9.32 -2.64
N GLY A 167 18.03 -10.46 -2.56
CA GLY A 167 17.61 -11.60 -1.76
C GLY A 167 16.36 -12.30 -2.32
N SER A 168 16.14 -12.27 -3.63
CA SER A 168 15.09 -13.07 -4.26
C SER A 168 15.50 -14.55 -4.38
N PRO A 169 14.57 -15.51 -4.55
CA PRO A 169 14.93 -16.90 -4.81
C PRO A 169 15.94 -17.09 -5.95
N GLU A 170 15.81 -16.30 -7.02
CA GLU A 170 16.70 -16.29 -8.19
C GLU A 170 18.11 -15.80 -7.83
N ASP A 171 18.22 -14.84 -6.91
CA ASP A 171 19.53 -14.35 -6.46
C ASP A 171 20.30 -15.48 -5.75
N PHE A 172 19.64 -16.24 -4.88
CA PHE A 172 20.27 -17.39 -4.22
C PHE A 172 20.59 -18.54 -5.20
N ASP A 173 19.74 -18.78 -6.20
CA ASP A 173 20.03 -19.75 -7.25
C ASP A 173 21.24 -19.32 -8.09
N LYS A 174 21.40 -18.00 -8.34
CA LYS A 174 22.56 -17.44 -9.03
C LYS A 174 23.84 -17.59 -8.22
N LEU A 175 23.80 -17.31 -6.92
CA LEU A 175 24.95 -17.56 -6.02
C LEU A 175 25.40 -19.02 -6.08
N LYS A 176 24.44 -19.96 -6.04
CA LYS A 176 24.75 -21.39 -6.17
C LYS A 176 25.41 -21.72 -7.52
N GLN A 177 24.95 -21.13 -8.62
CA GLN A 177 25.59 -21.29 -9.94
C GLN A 177 27.02 -20.71 -9.98
N MET A 178 27.30 -19.70 -9.16
CA MET A 178 28.63 -19.12 -8.96
C MET A 178 29.49 -19.90 -7.95
N ASN A 179 29.02 -21.04 -7.45
CA ASN A 179 29.64 -21.85 -6.40
C ASN A 179 29.85 -21.10 -5.07
N VAL A 180 28.92 -20.21 -4.72
CA VAL A 180 28.90 -19.47 -3.45
C VAL A 180 27.80 -20.05 -2.57
N ASP A 181 28.18 -20.57 -1.39
CA ASP A 181 27.26 -21.16 -0.41
C ASP A 181 26.94 -20.16 0.72
N VAL A 182 25.66 -20.00 1.03
CA VAL A 182 25.16 -19.11 2.09
C VAL A 182 24.93 -19.84 3.42
N ARG A 183 25.03 -21.16 3.46
CA ARG A 183 24.78 -21.94 4.68
C ARG A 183 25.74 -21.55 5.79
N GLY A 184 25.19 -21.16 6.93
CA GLY A 184 25.94 -20.69 8.10
C GLY A 184 26.65 -19.34 7.90
N LYS A 185 26.29 -18.56 6.87
CA LYS A 185 26.87 -17.23 6.58
C LYS A 185 25.94 -16.11 7.02
N ILE A 186 26.49 -14.92 7.19
CA ILE A 186 25.68 -13.70 7.27
C ILE A 186 25.39 -13.25 5.84
N VAL A 187 24.12 -13.17 5.47
CA VAL A 187 23.71 -12.72 4.14
C VAL A 187 23.47 -11.22 4.19
N ILE A 188 24.15 -10.46 3.34
CA ILE A 188 23.87 -9.03 3.13
C ILE A 188 23.08 -8.85 1.84
N VAL A 189 21.97 -8.13 1.93
CA VAL A 189 21.04 -7.85 0.82
C VAL A 189 20.66 -6.38 0.80
N ARG A 190 20.29 -5.86 -0.36
CA ARG A 190 19.70 -4.52 -0.48
C ARG A 190 18.17 -4.56 -0.43
N TYR A 191 17.58 -3.50 0.12
CA TYR A 191 16.15 -3.20 0.04
C TYR A 191 15.68 -3.05 -1.42
N GLY A 192 14.37 -3.12 -1.65
CA GLY A 192 13.74 -3.01 -2.97
C GLY A 192 13.44 -4.35 -3.64
N GLN A 193 12.75 -4.30 -4.78
CA GLN A 193 12.28 -5.42 -5.64
C GLN A 193 11.25 -6.38 -5.03
N ASN A 194 11.46 -6.81 -3.79
CA ASN A 194 10.59 -7.70 -3.04
C ASN A 194 10.55 -7.27 -1.57
N PHE A 195 9.46 -7.64 -0.91
CA PHE A 195 9.26 -7.36 0.51
C PHE A 195 10.40 -7.92 1.38
N ARG A 196 10.82 -7.14 2.38
CA ARG A 196 11.94 -7.46 3.28
C ARG A 196 11.77 -8.79 4.04
N GLY A 197 10.53 -9.16 4.42
CA GLY A 197 10.27 -10.47 5.02
C GLY A 197 10.54 -11.65 4.08
N VAL A 198 10.40 -11.48 2.75
CA VAL A 198 10.80 -12.51 1.77
C VAL A 198 12.31 -12.71 1.79
N LYS A 199 13.09 -11.63 1.89
CA LYS A 199 14.56 -11.72 1.93
C LYS A 199 15.01 -12.56 3.13
N ALA A 200 14.43 -12.30 4.31
CA ALA A 200 14.64 -13.08 5.52
C ALA A 200 14.21 -14.54 5.35
N PHE A 201 13.00 -14.77 4.80
CA PHE A 201 12.44 -16.10 4.57
C PHE A 201 13.34 -16.95 3.67
N VAL A 202 13.72 -16.42 2.50
CA VAL A 202 14.53 -17.15 1.53
C VAL A 202 15.93 -17.39 2.10
N ALA A 203 16.57 -16.40 2.74
CA ALA A 203 17.86 -16.60 3.40
C ALA A 203 17.81 -17.73 4.45
N GLN A 204 16.74 -17.76 5.25
CA GLN A 204 16.49 -18.83 6.22
C GLN A 204 16.32 -20.19 5.54
N GLU A 205 15.51 -20.30 4.48
CA GLU A 205 15.33 -21.54 3.71
C GLU A 205 16.66 -22.04 3.11
N ARG A 206 17.58 -21.14 2.76
CA ARG A 206 18.91 -21.47 2.26
C ARG A 206 19.94 -21.72 3.38
N GLY A 207 19.55 -21.62 4.64
CA GLY A 207 20.38 -21.94 5.81
C GLY A 207 21.34 -20.83 6.24
N ALA A 208 21.07 -19.58 5.91
CA ALA A 208 21.82 -18.44 6.44
C ALA A 208 21.77 -18.39 7.98
N ALA A 209 22.81 -17.84 8.60
CA ALA A 209 22.87 -17.66 10.06
C ALA A 209 22.25 -16.33 10.53
N GLY A 210 22.16 -15.35 9.64
CA GLY A 210 21.57 -14.04 9.90
C GLY A 210 21.53 -13.21 8.63
N VAL A 211 20.78 -12.11 8.66
CA VAL A 211 20.59 -11.23 7.50
C VAL A 211 20.84 -9.78 7.88
N ILE A 212 21.59 -9.07 7.03
CA ILE A 212 21.74 -7.62 7.06
C ILE A 212 21.05 -7.05 5.83
N ILE A 213 20.17 -6.07 6.01
CA ILE A 213 19.49 -5.39 4.92
C ILE A 213 19.94 -3.92 4.87
N TYR A 214 20.36 -3.42 3.71
CA TYR A 214 20.75 -2.01 3.56
C TYR A 214 20.03 -1.34 2.38
N SER A 215 19.94 -0.01 2.39
CA SER A 215 19.40 0.76 1.26
C SER A 215 20.53 1.20 0.33
N ASP A 216 20.69 0.57 -0.84
CA ASP A 216 21.77 0.94 -1.77
C ASP A 216 21.53 2.33 -2.37
N PRO A 217 22.55 3.21 -2.46
CA PRO A 217 22.34 4.55 -3.01
C PRO A 217 21.84 4.57 -4.45
N LYS A 218 22.02 3.47 -5.20
CA LYS A 218 21.47 3.28 -6.54
C LYS A 218 19.94 3.38 -6.57
N ASP A 219 19.29 2.91 -5.51
CA ASP A 219 17.85 2.73 -5.47
C ASP A 219 17.16 3.96 -4.89
N ASP A 220 17.65 4.48 -3.76
CA ASP A 220 17.01 5.59 -3.04
C ASP A 220 17.97 6.65 -2.47
N GLY A 221 19.27 6.63 -2.81
CA GLY A 221 20.28 7.57 -2.29
C GLY A 221 20.85 8.53 -3.35
N TYR A 222 22.12 8.93 -3.18
CA TYR A 222 22.76 9.99 -3.99
C TYR A 222 22.83 9.71 -5.51
N TYR A 223 22.65 8.46 -5.94
CA TYR A 223 22.60 8.13 -7.37
C TYR A 223 21.30 8.66 -8.03
N ARG A 224 20.23 8.78 -7.24
CA ARG A 224 18.93 9.28 -7.69
C ARG A 224 18.87 10.81 -7.75
N GLY A 225 19.63 11.49 -6.88
CA GLY A 225 19.72 12.94 -6.81
C GLY A 225 20.32 13.40 -5.49
N ASP A 226 20.22 14.68 -5.17
CA ASP A 226 20.72 15.22 -3.91
C ASP A 226 20.07 14.54 -2.69
N ALA A 227 20.88 14.13 -1.73
CA ALA A 227 20.42 13.54 -0.48
C ALA A 227 19.87 14.59 0.49
N TYR A 228 19.00 14.16 1.40
CA TYR A 228 18.50 14.97 2.50
C TYR A 228 19.66 15.50 3.35
N PRO A 229 19.67 16.78 3.77
CA PRO A 229 18.60 17.77 3.69
C PRO A 229 18.58 18.62 2.41
N LYS A 230 19.48 18.39 1.45
CA LYS A 230 19.56 19.19 0.22
C LYS A 230 18.50 18.79 -0.79
N GLY A 231 18.28 17.50 -0.96
CA GLY A 231 17.21 16.94 -1.79
C GLY A 231 16.41 15.86 -1.06
N PRO A 232 15.50 15.17 -1.77
CA PRO A 232 14.55 14.24 -1.16
C PRO A 232 15.12 12.83 -0.90
N TRP A 233 16.34 12.54 -1.37
CA TRP A 233 16.90 11.20 -1.38
C TRP A 233 17.62 10.82 -0.08
N ARG A 234 17.83 9.53 0.16
CA ARG A 234 18.36 8.99 1.41
C ARG A 234 19.77 9.54 1.71
N PRO A 235 20.02 10.06 2.92
CA PRO A 235 21.36 10.43 3.38
C PRO A 235 22.17 9.22 3.83
N ALA A 236 23.48 9.41 4.04
CA ALA A 236 24.43 8.33 4.30
C ALA A 236 24.15 7.47 5.51
N SER A 237 23.68 8.10 6.58
CA SER A 237 23.31 7.47 7.84
C SER A 237 21.86 6.99 7.86
N GLY A 238 21.03 7.35 6.87
CA GLY A 238 19.61 7.02 6.85
C GLY A 238 19.37 5.52 6.74
N THR A 239 18.54 4.99 7.63
CA THR A 239 18.29 3.55 7.73
C THR A 239 16.79 3.27 7.59
N GLN A 240 16.43 2.37 6.69
CA GLN A 240 15.05 1.92 6.51
C GLN A 240 14.71 0.85 7.55
N ARG A 241 13.76 1.16 8.45
CA ARG A 241 13.10 0.20 9.34
C ARG A 241 12.03 -0.60 8.59
N GLY A 242 11.40 -1.57 9.26
CA GLY A 242 10.31 -2.36 8.68
C GLY A 242 10.20 -3.76 9.27
N SER A 243 8.98 -4.29 9.33
CA SER A 243 8.74 -5.67 9.77
C SER A 243 9.28 -6.67 8.78
N VAL A 244 9.95 -7.71 9.29
CA VAL A 244 10.40 -8.88 8.52
C VAL A 244 9.53 -10.11 8.78
N GLY A 245 8.38 -9.93 9.44
CA GLY A 245 7.38 -10.97 9.59
C GLY A 245 6.94 -11.51 8.22
N TYR A 246 6.68 -12.80 8.13
CA TYR A 246 6.23 -13.46 6.91
C TYR A 246 4.74 -13.20 6.69
N MET A 247 4.36 -11.91 6.59
CA MET A 247 2.97 -11.49 6.42
C MET A 247 2.33 -12.12 5.18
N PHE A 248 3.12 -12.43 4.15
CA PHE A 248 2.66 -13.16 2.98
C PHE A 248 2.18 -14.58 3.28
N GLN A 249 2.45 -15.17 4.47
CA GLN A 249 1.79 -16.38 4.96
C GLN A 249 0.44 -16.07 5.61
N PHE A 250 0.44 -15.08 6.52
CA PHE A 250 -0.74 -14.41 7.07
C PHE A 250 -0.32 -13.08 7.74
N PRO A 251 -1.09 -11.99 7.62
CA PRO A 251 -0.89 -10.74 8.37
C PRO A 251 -1.53 -10.84 9.75
N GLY A 252 -1.52 -9.77 10.54
CA GLY A 252 -2.09 -9.76 11.89
C GLY A 252 -1.09 -10.18 12.95
N ASP A 253 -1.58 -10.28 14.19
CA ASP A 253 -0.81 -10.74 15.34
C ASP A 253 -0.28 -12.17 15.06
N PRO A 254 1.05 -12.40 15.15
CA PRO A 254 1.67 -13.71 14.89
C PRO A 254 1.10 -14.85 15.73
N THR A 255 0.41 -14.53 16.83
CA THR A 255 -0.12 -15.48 17.80
C THR A 255 -1.60 -15.78 17.64
N THR A 256 -2.34 -15.10 16.76
CA THR A 256 -3.80 -15.27 16.64
C THR A 256 -4.33 -15.37 15.21
N PRO A 257 -3.72 -16.17 14.32
CA PRO A 257 -4.17 -16.26 12.93
C PRO A 257 -5.65 -16.70 12.82
N GLY A 258 -6.49 -15.84 12.24
CA GLY A 258 -7.91 -16.12 11.99
C GLY A 258 -8.84 -15.86 13.18
N VAL A 259 -8.35 -15.25 14.26
CA VAL A 259 -9.15 -14.85 15.44
C VAL A 259 -8.60 -13.55 16.02
N ALA A 260 -9.46 -12.54 16.18
CA ALA A 260 -9.05 -11.25 16.73
C ALA A 260 -8.36 -11.34 18.11
N SER A 261 -7.25 -10.63 18.25
CA SER A 261 -6.39 -10.51 19.43
C SER A 261 -6.95 -9.55 20.49
N VAL A 262 -8.26 -9.67 20.75
CA VAL A 262 -8.96 -8.86 21.75
C VAL A 262 -8.34 -9.07 23.14
N ALA A 263 -8.37 -8.03 23.99
CA ALA A 263 -7.76 -8.09 25.32
C ALA A 263 -8.27 -9.23 26.22
N SER A 264 -9.49 -9.74 25.94
CA SER A 264 -10.11 -10.85 26.66
C SER A 264 -9.79 -12.24 26.09
N LEU A 265 -9.04 -12.33 24.98
CA LEU A 265 -8.69 -13.60 24.36
C LEU A 265 -7.75 -14.41 25.29
N PRO A 266 -8.12 -15.64 25.69
CA PRO A 266 -7.30 -16.42 26.61
C PRO A 266 -6.08 -17.01 25.90
N ASP A 267 -4.95 -17.12 26.61
CA ASP A 267 -3.68 -17.65 26.07
C ASP A 267 -3.82 -19.03 25.41
N SER A 268 -4.76 -19.87 25.86
CA SER A 268 -5.07 -21.17 25.24
C SER A 268 -5.58 -21.12 23.79
N LYS A 269 -5.98 -19.93 23.33
CA LYS A 269 -6.41 -19.66 21.95
C LYS A 269 -5.32 -19.03 21.09
N ARG A 270 -4.18 -18.70 21.70
CA ARG A 270 -3.01 -18.17 20.99
C ARG A 270 -2.11 -19.32 20.53
N VAL A 271 -1.58 -19.19 19.32
CA VAL A 271 -0.48 -20.02 18.83
C VAL A 271 0.77 -19.66 19.65
N PRO A 272 1.50 -20.63 20.22
CA PRO A 272 2.76 -20.35 20.88
C PRO A 272 3.74 -19.62 19.95
N VAL A 273 4.37 -18.54 20.43
CA VAL A 273 5.26 -17.68 19.63
C VAL A 273 6.32 -18.48 18.86
N GLY A 274 6.93 -19.48 19.51
CA GLY A 274 7.94 -20.34 18.89
C GLY A 274 7.42 -21.17 17.70
N GLU A 275 6.12 -21.49 17.70
CA GLU A 275 5.43 -22.30 16.70
C GLU A 275 4.79 -21.45 15.59
N SER A 276 4.69 -20.13 15.77
CA SER A 276 4.17 -19.24 14.72
C SER A 276 5.01 -19.37 13.44
N THR A 277 4.32 -19.64 12.33
CA THR A 277 4.94 -19.77 11.01
C THR A 277 5.18 -18.41 10.36
N GLN A 278 4.57 -17.34 10.86
CA GLN A 278 4.82 -15.97 10.42
C GLN A 278 6.17 -15.42 10.90
N LEU A 279 6.69 -15.89 12.04
CA LEU A 279 7.90 -15.30 12.64
C LEU A 279 9.21 -15.87 12.07
N PRO A 280 10.18 -15.00 11.69
CA PRO A 280 11.55 -15.40 11.38
C PRO A 280 12.25 -16.11 12.52
N LYS A 281 13.20 -16.99 12.18
CA LYS A 281 13.98 -17.82 13.12
C LYS A 281 15.48 -17.49 13.10
N ILE A 282 15.91 -16.55 12.27
CA ILE A 282 17.29 -16.04 12.20
C ILE A 282 17.29 -14.53 12.46
N PRO A 283 18.35 -13.97 13.09
CA PRO A 283 18.46 -12.54 13.33
C PRO A 283 18.52 -11.74 12.02
N VAL A 284 17.79 -10.64 11.98
CA VAL A 284 17.70 -9.73 10.82
C VAL A 284 17.77 -8.29 11.31
N THR A 285 18.66 -7.48 10.74
CA THR A 285 18.80 -6.08 11.13
C THR A 285 19.08 -5.17 9.93
N PRO A 286 18.57 -3.93 9.92
CA PRO A 286 18.87 -3.00 8.87
C PRO A 286 20.17 -2.24 9.17
N LEU A 287 20.85 -1.77 8.13
CA LEU A 287 21.97 -0.84 8.21
C LEU A 287 21.79 0.31 7.22
N SER A 288 22.36 1.46 7.57
CA SER A 288 22.60 2.53 6.62
C SER A 288 23.58 2.09 5.54
N TYR A 289 23.59 2.76 4.37
CA TYR A 289 24.61 2.43 3.37
C TYR A 289 26.01 2.85 3.81
N ALA A 290 26.15 3.83 4.71
CA ALA A 290 27.44 4.15 5.31
C ALA A 290 27.97 2.98 6.15
N ASP A 291 27.12 2.40 7.00
CA ASP A 291 27.50 1.28 7.87
C ASP A 291 27.69 -0.03 7.07
N ALA A 292 26.90 -0.26 6.01
CA ALA A 292 27.05 -1.43 5.15
C ALA A 292 28.29 -1.37 4.24
N SER A 293 28.81 -0.17 3.94
CA SER A 293 29.90 0.04 2.99
C SER A 293 31.18 -0.73 3.35
N PRO A 294 31.71 -0.65 4.60
CA PRO A 294 32.88 -1.42 5.00
C PRO A 294 32.72 -2.94 4.81
N ILE A 295 31.52 -3.49 5.05
CA ILE A 295 31.24 -4.91 4.86
C ILE A 295 31.35 -5.28 3.38
N LEU A 296 30.67 -4.52 2.50
CA LEU A 296 30.62 -4.78 1.06
C LEU A 296 31.97 -4.55 0.37
N GLU A 297 32.72 -3.52 0.78
CA GLU A 297 34.06 -3.20 0.26
C GLU A 297 35.06 -4.34 0.52
N HIS A 298 34.90 -5.04 1.65
CA HIS A 298 35.79 -6.12 2.08
C HIS A 298 35.25 -7.52 1.78
N LEU A 299 34.23 -7.62 0.92
CA LEU A 299 33.89 -8.90 0.28
C LEU A 299 34.93 -9.23 -0.80
N ALA A 300 35.36 -10.49 -0.80
CA ALA A 300 36.19 -11.12 -1.81
C ALA A 300 35.35 -12.14 -2.58
N GLY A 301 35.99 -13.17 -3.15
CA GLY A 301 35.32 -14.09 -4.06
C GLY A 301 35.06 -13.45 -5.43
N PRO A 302 34.20 -14.06 -6.26
CA PRO A 302 33.89 -13.55 -7.59
C PRO A 302 33.31 -12.13 -7.54
N ALA A 303 33.63 -11.31 -8.53
CA ALA A 303 32.88 -10.07 -8.77
C ALA A 303 31.40 -10.40 -8.97
N SER A 304 30.51 -9.56 -8.43
CA SER A 304 29.07 -9.78 -8.63
C SER A 304 28.69 -9.59 -10.10
N PRO A 305 27.59 -10.22 -10.56
CA PRO A 305 27.00 -9.91 -11.86
C PRO A 305 26.83 -8.39 -12.04
N ARG A 306 26.91 -7.91 -13.29
CA ARG A 306 26.87 -6.47 -13.60
C ARG A 306 25.57 -5.83 -13.13
N GLU A 307 24.47 -6.55 -13.27
CA GLU A 307 23.14 -6.18 -12.82
C GLU A 307 23.04 -6.07 -11.28
N TRP A 308 23.93 -6.73 -10.53
CA TRP A 308 23.97 -6.69 -9.07
C TRP A 308 24.79 -5.54 -8.49
N GLN A 309 25.56 -4.83 -9.33
CA GLN A 309 26.31 -3.66 -8.89
C GLN A 309 25.34 -2.58 -8.39
N GLY A 310 25.71 -1.92 -7.29
CA GLY A 310 25.03 -0.75 -6.75
C GLY A 310 25.72 0.55 -7.14
N ALA A 311 25.59 1.57 -6.31
CA ALA A 311 26.20 2.88 -6.54
C ALA A 311 27.32 3.23 -5.54
N LEU A 312 27.67 2.35 -4.60
CA LEU A 312 28.82 2.56 -3.71
C LEU A 312 30.14 2.61 -4.52
N PRO A 313 31.16 3.37 -4.07
CA PRO A 313 32.31 3.75 -4.89
C PRO A 313 33.38 2.65 -5.02
N PHE A 314 32.97 1.38 -5.13
CA PHE A 314 33.84 0.22 -5.29
C PHE A 314 33.11 -0.89 -6.05
N THR A 315 33.87 -1.86 -6.58
CA THR A 315 33.30 -3.02 -7.26
C THR A 315 32.69 -3.98 -6.24
N TYR A 316 31.45 -4.41 -6.46
CA TYR A 316 30.80 -5.34 -5.55
C TYR A 316 31.29 -6.75 -5.86
N HIS A 317 31.62 -7.49 -4.80
CA HIS A 317 31.90 -8.92 -4.83
C HIS A 317 30.81 -9.68 -4.08
N VAL A 318 30.62 -10.96 -4.40
CA VAL A 318 29.57 -11.78 -3.75
C VAL A 318 30.02 -12.46 -2.46
N GLY A 319 31.32 -12.49 -2.16
CA GLY A 319 31.87 -13.26 -1.04
C GLY A 319 32.06 -14.75 -1.38
N PRO A 320 32.25 -15.62 -0.38
CA PRO A 320 32.28 -15.30 1.06
C PRO A 320 33.60 -14.67 1.51
N GLY A 321 33.56 -13.85 2.57
CA GLY A 321 34.74 -13.33 3.28
C GLY A 321 35.63 -12.40 2.43
N PRO A 322 36.79 -11.93 2.92
CA PRO A 322 37.30 -12.09 4.28
C PRO A 322 36.49 -11.31 5.33
N ALA A 323 35.56 -10.44 4.92
CA ALA A 323 34.62 -9.79 5.83
C ALA A 323 33.88 -10.82 6.70
N LYS A 324 34.11 -10.74 8.02
CA LYS A 324 33.31 -11.44 9.04
C LYS A 324 32.55 -10.41 9.84
N VAL A 325 31.30 -10.73 10.12
CA VAL A 325 30.38 -9.84 10.82
C VAL A 325 29.78 -10.58 11.98
N LYS A 326 29.76 -9.92 13.15
CA LYS A 326 29.05 -10.33 14.34
C LYS A 326 27.78 -9.49 14.48
N ILE A 327 26.63 -10.15 14.50
CA ILE A 327 25.33 -9.58 14.80
C ILE A 327 24.99 -9.98 16.24
N HIS A 328 24.59 -9.00 17.05
CA HIS A 328 24.00 -9.18 18.38
C HIS A 328 22.67 -8.43 18.43
N LEU A 329 21.56 -9.17 18.49
CA LEU A 329 20.22 -8.61 18.63
C LEU A 329 19.59 -9.05 19.94
N LYS A 330 19.12 -8.07 20.72
CA LYS A 330 18.25 -8.26 21.88
C LYS A 330 17.00 -7.43 21.69
N GLN A 331 15.89 -8.12 21.61
CA GLN A 331 14.56 -7.58 21.35
C GLN A 331 13.73 -7.63 22.64
N ASP A 332 12.97 -6.58 22.95
CA ASP A 332 12.00 -6.54 24.04
C ASP A 332 10.61 -6.94 23.54
N TYR A 333 10.42 -8.26 23.41
CA TYR A 333 9.15 -8.86 23.01
C TYR A 333 8.16 -8.94 24.14
N GLN A 334 6.98 -8.34 23.96
CA GLN A 334 5.90 -8.37 24.93
C GLN A 334 4.55 -8.32 24.20
N PHE A 335 3.49 -8.73 24.91
CA PHE A 335 2.14 -8.38 24.50
C PHE A 335 1.86 -6.92 24.84
N ARG A 336 1.72 -6.08 23.83
CA ARG A 336 1.50 -4.64 23.95
C ARG A 336 0.08 -4.28 23.47
N PRO A 337 -0.57 -3.29 24.10
CA PRO A 337 -1.80 -2.75 23.57
C PRO A 337 -1.53 -1.97 22.28
N ILE A 338 -2.48 -2.02 21.35
CA ILE A 338 -2.59 -1.16 20.17
C ILE A 338 -4.02 -0.61 20.11
N TRP A 339 -4.21 0.52 19.45
CA TRP A 339 -5.44 1.32 19.51
C TRP A 339 -5.92 1.76 18.13
N ASP A 340 -6.92 1.05 17.63
CA ASP A 340 -7.65 1.48 16.44
C ASP A 340 -8.69 2.52 16.83
N VAL A 341 -8.84 3.58 16.01
CA VAL A 341 -9.91 4.57 16.18
C VAL A 341 -10.99 4.33 15.14
N ILE A 342 -12.21 4.05 15.59
CA ILE A 342 -13.34 3.75 14.71
C ILE A 342 -14.39 4.86 14.82
N GLY A 343 -14.67 5.53 13.71
CA GLY A 343 -15.75 6.50 13.57
C GLY A 343 -16.89 5.95 12.73
N LYS A 344 -18.14 6.03 13.22
CA LYS A 344 -19.33 5.51 12.55
C LYS A 344 -20.37 6.60 12.31
N VAL A 345 -20.96 6.59 11.12
CA VAL A 345 -22.17 7.36 10.78
C VAL A 345 -23.24 6.40 10.30
N ARG A 346 -24.29 6.22 11.11
CA ARG A 346 -25.34 5.24 10.83
C ARG A 346 -26.12 5.60 9.55
N GLY A 347 -26.25 4.61 8.65
CA GLY A 347 -27.04 4.74 7.42
C GLY A 347 -28.54 4.82 7.70
N THR A 348 -29.27 5.48 6.79
CA THR A 348 -30.72 5.69 6.91
C THR A 348 -31.58 4.62 6.24
N ALA A 349 -31.07 3.98 5.18
CA ALA A 349 -31.83 3.02 4.36
C ALA A 349 -31.28 1.60 4.52
N SER A 350 -29.96 1.45 4.54
CA SER A 350 -29.26 0.17 4.60
C SER A 350 -28.19 0.21 5.71
N PRO A 351 -28.59 0.34 6.99
CA PRO A 351 -27.66 0.54 8.10
C PRO A 351 -26.69 -0.64 8.34
N ASP A 352 -27.05 -1.84 7.85
CA ASP A 352 -26.23 -3.05 7.97
C ASP A 352 -25.28 -3.24 6.78
N GLU A 353 -25.38 -2.39 5.74
CA GLU A 353 -24.39 -2.32 4.66
C GLU A 353 -23.35 -1.25 5.02
N TRP A 354 -22.10 -1.67 5.22
CA TRP A 354 -21.02 -0.76 5.61
C TRP A 354 -20.19 -0.32 4.40
N VAL A 355 -19.92 0.98 4.34
CA VAL A 355 -18.84 1.55 3.51
C VAL A 355 -17.70 1.83 4.46
N VAL A 356 -16.67 1.00 4.37
CA VAL A 356 -15.50 1.09 5.23
C VAL A 356 -14.41 1.88 4.50
N ALA A 357 -13.70 2.73 5.22
CA ALA A 357 -12.51 3.38 4.72
C ALA A 357 -11.46 3.43 5.84
N GLY A 358 -10.18 3.36 5.50
CA GLY A 358 -9.16 3.48 6.52
C GLY A 358 -7.78 3.89 6.04
N ASN A 359 -6.97 4.19 7.04
CA ASN A 359 -5.58 4.60 6.97
C ASN A 359 -4.92 4.21 8.29
N HIS A 360 -3.74 3.59 8.26
CA HIS A 360 -2.98 3.39 9.50
C HIS A 360 -2.34 4.69 10.00
N ARG A 361 -1.95 4.69 11.27
CA ARG A 361 -1.50 5.88 12.00
C ARG A 361 -0.16 5.68 12.69
N ASP A 362 0.16 4.44 13.07
CA ASP A 362 1.47 4.12 13.60
C ASP A 362 2.56 4.35 12.57
N ALA A 363 3.75 4.73 13.02
CA ALA A 363 4.90 4.95 12.15
C ALA A 363 6.18 4.44 12.81
N TRP A 364 7.16 3.98 12.02
CA TRP A 364 8.47 3.60 12.57
C TRP A 364 9.19 4.71 13.34
N VAL A 365 9.01 5.97 12.92
CA VAL A 365 9.55 7.16 13.59
C VAL A 365 8.45 8.24 13.61
N TYR A 366 8.55 9.28 12.76
CA TYR A 366 7.56 10.36 12.70
C TYR A 366 6.52 10.15 11.61
N GLY A 367 6.89 9.48 10.52
CA GLY A 367 5.96 9.06 9.47
C GLY A 367 5.16 10.18 8.82
N ALA A 368 5.82 11.24 8.38
CA ALA A 368 5.10 12.37 7.80
C ALA A 368 4.49 12.05 6.44
N VAL A 369 5.18 11.26 5.63
CA VAL A 369 4.63 10.64 4.42
C VAL A 369 3.86 9.39 4.82
N ASP A 370 4.57 8.43 5.40
CA ASP A 370 4.05 7.11 5.76
C ASP A 370 3.85 7.01 7.28
N PRO A 371 2.60 7.08 7.81
CA PRO A 371 1.33 7.18 7.07
C PRO A 371 0.60 8.51 7.21
N ASN A 372 1.16 9.48 7.92
CA ASN A 372 0.37 10.61 8.41
C ASN A 372 -0.06 11.59 7.31
N SER A 373 0.47 11.48 6.09
CA SER A 373 -0.14 12.14 4.93
C SER A 373 -1.57 11.62 4.74
N GLY A 374 -1.77 10.29 4.69
CA GLY A 374 -3.09 9.67 4.67
C GLY A 374 -3.93 10.01 5.88
N THR A 375 -3.36 10.03 7.09
CA THR A 375 -4.13 10.41 8.28
C THR A 375 -4.60 11.85 8.20
N ALA A 376 -3.76 12.78 7.75
CA ALA A 376 -4.12 14.18 7.57
C ALA A 376 -5.22 14.36 6.51
N ALA A 377 -5.11 13.69 5.36
CA ALA A 377 -6.14 13.72 4.33
C ALA A 377 -7.46 13.08 4.79
N MET A 378 -7.40 11.96 5.53
CA MET A 378 -8.57 11.31 6.14
C MET A 378 -9.29 12.26 7.10
N LEU A 379 -8.55 12.97 7.96
CA LEU A 379 -9.13 13.94 8.89
C LEU A 379 -9.88 15.07 8.16
N GLU A 380 -9.35 15.55 7.04
CA GLU A 380 -10.03 16.57 6.22
C GLU A 380 -11.23 16.00 5.45
N SER A 381 -11.19 14.74 5.01
CA SER A 381 -12.37 14.06 4.48
C SER A 381 -13.46 13.91 5.55
N VAL A 382 -13.09 13.52 6.76
CA VAL A 382 -14.02 13.39 7.90
C VAL A 382 -14.62 14.74 8.27
N HIS A 383 -13.80 15.80 8.28
CA HIS A 383 -14.28 17.18 8.46
C HIS A 383 -15.29 17.56 7.38
N GLY A 384 -15.00 17.31 6.10
CA GLY A 384 -15.93 17.55 5.00
C GLY A 384 -17.25 16.78 5.12
N ILE A 385 -17.19 15.50 5.49
CA ILE A 385 -18.39 14.69 5.76
C ILE A 385 -19.16 15.27 6.96
N GLY A 386 -18.48 15.69 8.02
CA GLY A 386 -19.09 16.34 9.18
C GLY A 386 -19.86 17.62 8.83
N GLU A 387 -19.33 18.45 7.91
CA GLU A 387 -20.05 19.63 7.41
C GLU A 387 -21.29 19.24 6.59
N LEU A 388 -21.25 18.15 5.81
CA LEU A 388 -22.45 17.62 5.16
C LEU A 388 -23.51 17.17 6.17
N LEU A 389 -23.10 16.46 7.23
CA LEU A 389 -24.01 15.99 8.29
C LEU A 389 -24.67 17.18 9.00
N LYS A 390 -23.90 18.22 9.34
CA LYS A 390 -24.43 19.48 9.92
C LYS A 390 -25.41 20.18 8.97
N ALA A 391 -25.17 20.11 7.67
CA ALA A 391 -26.06 20.61 6.64
C ALA A 391 -27.30 19.72 6.38
N GLY A 392 -27.43 18.61 7.11
CA GLY A 392 -28.60 17.72 7.08
C GLY A 392 -28.51 16.56 6.08
N TRP A 393 -27.38 16.39 5.38
CA TRP A 393 -27.14 15.17 4.60
C TRP A 393 -27.06 13.97 5.54
N LYS A 394 -27.55 12.82 5.07
CA LYS A 394 -27.48 11.55 5.80
C LYS A 394 -27.20 10.43 4.80
N PRO A 395 -26.18 9.59 5.01
CA PRO A 395 -25.88 8.52 4.08
C PRO A 395 -26.99 7.44 4.09
N LYS A 396 -27.16 6.73 2.97
CA LYS A 396 -28.06 5.57 2.90
C LYS A 396 -27.47 4.36 3.59
N ARG A 397 -26.17 4.10 3.38
CA ARG A 397 -25.37 3.04 4.03
C ARG A 397 -24.64 3.58 5.25
N THR A 398 -24.23 2.70 6.15
CA THR A 398 -23.39 3.11 7.29
C THR A 398 -21.98 3.39 6.81
N ILE A 399 -21.44 4.54 7.17
CA ILE A 399 -20.01 4.86 6.97
C ILE A 399 -19.25 4.40 8.20
N VAL A 400 -18.14 3.70 7.99
CA VAL A 400 -17.18 3.32 9.03
C VAL A 400 -15.80 3.79 8.58
N ILE A 401 -15.15 4.64 9.38
CA ILE A 401 -13.78 5.10 9.10
C ILE A 401 -12.87 4.59 10.22
N GLY A 402 -11.85 3.84 9.84
CA GLY A 402 -10.84 3.28 10.73
C GLY A 402 -9.50 4.01 10.62
N SER A 403 -8.94 4.39 11.77
CA SER A 403 -7.53 4.74 11.90
C SER A 403 -6.82 3.57 12.55
N TRP A 404 -6.09 2.80 11.74
CA TRP A 404 -5.48 1.54 12.15
C TRP A 404 -4.16 1.77 12.89
N ASP A 405 -3.84 0.87 13.81
CA ASP A 405 -2.57 0.82 14.54
C ASP A 405 -1.80 -0.47 14.20
N ALA A 406 -0.49 -0.47 14.43
CA ALA A 406 0.43 -1.57 14.15
C ALA A 406 0.37 -2.12 12.70
N GLU A 407 0.10 -1.27 11.72
CA GLU A 407 0.23 -1.66 10.30
C GLU A 407 1.68 -2.01 9.98
N GLU A 408 2.61 -1.21 10.48
CA GLU A 408 4.02 -1.29 10.16
C GLU A 408 4.65 -2.63 10.60
N GLU A 409 4.03 -3.22 11.62
CA GLU A 409 4.43 -4.49 12.23
C GLU A 409 3.85 -5.70 11.51
N GLY A 410 2.84 -5.53 10.66
CA GLY A 410 2.24 -6.61 9.86
C GLY A 410 0.74 -6.49 9.64
N LEU A 411 0.21 -5.28 9.40
CA LEU A 411 -1.21 -4.99 9.18
C LEU A 411 -2.07 -5.37 10.40
N ILE A 412 -1.55 -5.19 11.62
CA ILE A 412 -2.10 -5.86 12.79
C ILE A 412 -3.48 -5.31 13.14
N GLY A 413 -3.61 -4.00 13.43
CA GLY A 413 -4.89 -3.41 13.86
C GLY A 413 -6.03 -3.67 12.88
N SER A 414 -5.82 -3.37 11.60
CA SER A 414 -6.82 -3.63 10.56
C SER A 414 -7.19 -5.12 10.46
N THR A 415 -6.22 -6.03 10.54
CA THR A 415 -6.47 -7.48 10.53
C THR A 415 -7.29 -7.93 11.72
N GLU A 416 -6.89 -7.55 12.94
CA GLU A 416 -7.62 -7.92 14.15
C GLU A 416 -9.05 -7.37 14.13
N TRP A 417 -9.22 -6.12 13.65
CA TRP A 417 -10.55 -5.51 13.52
C TRP A 417 -11.41 -6.18 12.46
N GLY A 418 -10.81 -6.55 11.32
CA GLY A 418 -11.48 -7.33 10.27
C GLY A 418 -11.95 -8.70 10.77
N GLU A 419 -11.11 -9.39 11.56
CA GLU A 419 -11.45 -10.69 12.15
C GLU A 419 -12.54 -10.57 13.23
N ASP A 420 -12.52 -9.52 14.05
CA ASP A 420 -13.54 -9.27 15.10
C ASP A 420 -14.92 -8.94 14.49
N HIS A 421 -14.92 -8.20 13.38
CA HIS A 421 -16.14 -7.71 12.71
C HIS A 421 -16.47 -8.47 11.42
N ALA A 422 -15.96 -9.70 11.27
CA ALA A 422 -16.15 -10.49 10.05
C ALA A 422 -17.65 -10.71 9.69
N LYS A 423 -18.54 -10.73 10.69
CA LYS A 423 -19.99 -10.88 10.48
C LYS A 423 -20.62 -9.64 9.87
N GLU A 424 -20.27 -8.47 10.36
CA GLU A 424 -20.72 -7.17 9.84
C GLU A 424 -20.10 -6.90 8.47
N LEU A 425 -18.83 -7.27 8.28
CA LEU A 425 -18.10 -7.11 7.02
C LEU A 425 -18.58 -8.07 5.91
N ALA A 426 -19.35 -9.12 6.26
CA ALA A 426 -20.01 -9.96 5.27
C ALA A 426 -21.00 -9.18 4.40
N THR A 427 -21.55 -8.07 4.91
CA THR A 427 -22.47 -7.18 4.18
C THR A 427 -21.84 -5.84 3.78
N ALA A 428 -20.53 -5.66 4.00
CA ALA A 428 -19.82 -4.44 3.58
C ALA A 428 -19.76 -4.29 2.06
N ALA A 429 -20.07 -3.08 1.59
CA ALA A 429 -20.07 -2.66 0.19
C ALA A 429 -18.64 -2.39 -0.32
N ALA A 430 -17.78 -1.72 0.43
CA ALA A 430 -16.42 -1.50 -0.02
C ALA A 430 -15.49 -1.21 1.15
N TYR A 431 -14.20 -1.38 0.90
CA TYR A 431 -13.13 -0.83 1.71
C TYR A 431 -12.28 0.14 0.86
N PHE A 432 -12.10 1.37 1.34
CA PHE A 432 -11.25 2.36 0.67
C PHE A 432 -9.99 2.63 1.49
N ASN A 433 -8.82 2.33 0.93
CA ASN A 433 -7.55 2.53 1.59
C ASN A 433 -6.87 3.81 1.10
N MET A 434 -6.31 4.58 2.04
CA MET A 434 -5.39 5.67 1.73
C MET A 434 -4.31 5.72 2.79
N ASP A 435 -3.24 4.97 2.56
CA ASP A 435 -2.04 4.89 3.37
C ASP A 435 -1.17 6.16 3.16
N VAL A 436 -0.22 6.12 2.23
CA VAL A 436 0.45 7.33 1.75
C VAL A 436 -0.46 8.09 0.79
N ALA A 437 -1.13 9.12 1.30
CA ALA A 437 -1.85 10.06 0.45
C ALA A 437 -0.89 10.82 -0.46
N VAL A 438 0.22 11.33 0.08
CA VAL A 438 1.13 12.21 -0.66
C VAL A 438 2.60 11.97 -0.31
N SER A 439 3.38 11.58 -1.31
CA SER A 439 4.85 11.78 -1.33
C SER A 439 5.30 12.66 -2.51
N GLY A 440 4.34 13.18 -3.28
CA GLY A 440 4.55 14.05 -4.42
C GLY A 440 3.31 14.12 -5.33
N PRO A 441 3.45 14.68 -6.55
CA PRO A 441 2.31 15.12 -7.34
C PRO A 441 1.65 14.03 -8.21
N LYS A 442 2.22 12.81 -8.28
CA LYS A 442 1.82 11.81 -9.27
C LYS A 442 0.77 10.85 -8.71
N PHE A 443 -0.50 11.14 -8.98
CA PHE A 443 -1.62 10.30 -8.59
C PHE A 443 -1.54 8.88 -9.19
N GLY A 444 -1.84 7.88 -8.37
CA GLY A 444 -1.99 6.48 -8.75
C GLY A 444 -3.10 5.81 -7.94
N ALA A 445 -3.60 4.69 -8.47
CA ALA A 445 -4.63 3.90 -7.81
C ALA A 445 -4.49 2.42 -8.15
N SER A 446 -4.86 1.57 -7.20
CA SER A 446 -5.01 0.12 -7.36
C SER A 446 -6.38 -0.31 -6.84
N SER A 447 -6.97 -1.35 -7.43
CA SER A 447 -8.36 -1.71 -7.15
C SER A 447 -8.69 -3.10 -7.66
N VAL A 448 -9.70 -3.73 -7.07
CA VAL A 448 -10.43 -4.81 -7.76
C VAL A 448 -11.09 -4.28 -9.04
N PRO A 449 -11.26 -5.09 -10.10
CA PRO A 449 -11.74 -4.62 -11.41
C PRO A 449 -13.12 -3.97 -11.36
N THR A 450 -13.99 -4.45 -10.47
CA THR A 450 -15.33 -3.91 -10.25
C THR A 450 -15.35 -2.43 -9.88
N LEU A 451 -14.29 -1.91 -9.26
CA LEU A 451 -14.16 -0.52 -8.81
C LEU A 451 -13.21 0.33 -9.67
N LYS A 452 -12.54 -0.23 -10.68
CA LYS A 452 -11.60 0.54 -11.53
C LYS A 452 -12.27 1.71 -12.27
N GLN A 453 -13.49 1.53 -12.77
CA GLN A 453 -14.23 2.63 -13.40
C GLN A 453 -14.71 3.66 -12.37
N PHE A 454 -15.12 3.20 -11.19
CA PHE A 454 -15.56 4.06 -10.09
C PHE A 454 -14.47 5.06 -9.70
N ILE A 455 -13.23 4.61 -9.49
CA ILE A 455 -12.09 5.50 -9.16
C ILE A 455 -11.83 6.52 -10.28
N ARG A 456 -11.91 6.10 -11.55
CA ARG A 456 -11.75 7.04 -12.68
C ARG A 456 -12.83 8.11 -12.68
N ASP A 457 -14.07 7.75 -12.33
CA ASP A 457 -15.18 8.70 -12.26
C ASP A 457 -15.07 9.64 -11.06
N ILE A 458 -14.46 9.19 -9.95
CA ILE A 458 -14.08 10.06 -8.82
C ILE A 458 -12.99 11.04 -9.25
N ALA A 459 -11.92 10.55 -9.90
CA ALA A 459 -10.82 11.38 -10.36
C ALA A 459 -11.24 12.44 -11.41
N LYS A 460 -12.32 12.22 -12.16
CA LYS A 460 -12.93 13.22 -13.06
C LYS A 460 -13.68 14.32 -12.31
N ALA A 461 -14.12 14.08 -11.08
CA ALA A 461 -14.85 15.07 -10.28
C ALA A 461 -13.92 15.96 -9.45
N VAL A 462 -12.70 15.51 -9.16
CA VAL A 462 -11.75 16.24 -8.33
C VAL A 462 -10.84 17.13 -9.18
N PRO A 463 -10.71 18.44 -8.87
CA PRO A 463 -9.73 19.32 -9.50
C PRO A 463 -8.28 18.94 -9.13
N SER A 464 -7.36 19.05 -10.09
CA SER A 464 -5.93 18.87 -9.81
C SER A 464 -5.21 20.20 -9.55
N PRO A 465 -4.22 20.27 -8.63
CA PRO A 465 -3.34 21.42 -8.47
C PRO A 465 -2.57 21.79 -9.75
N GLN A 466 -2.40 20.86 -10.70
CA GLN A 466 -1.75 21.10 -12.00
C GLN A 466 -2.71 21.69 -13.07
N GLY A 467 -3.99 21.89 -12.72
CA GLY A 467 -5.05 22.32 -13.63
C GLY A 467 -5.80 21.16 -14.29
N GLY A 468 -7.08 21.39 -14.61
CA GLY A 468 -7.99 20.32 -15.04
C GLY A 468 -8.41 19.43 -13.87
N THR A 469 -8.82 18.20 -14.18
CA THR A 469 -9.18 17.19 -13.18
C THR A 469 -8.00 16.28 -12.84
N VAL A 470 -8.07 15.57 -11.71
CA VAL A 470 -7.09 14.53 -11.37
C VAL A 470 -6.98 13.49 -12.48
N TYR A 471 -8.12 13.09 -13.06
CA TYR A 471 -8.16 12.18 -14.20
C TYR A 471 -7.42 12.73 -15.43
N ASP A 472 -7.56 14.02 -15.76
CA ASP A 472 -6.88 14.62 -16.92
C ASP A 472 -5.36 14.59 -16.78
N VAL A 473 -4.86 14.81 -15.57
CA VAL A 473 -3.43 14.74 -15.27
C VAL A 473 -2.99 13.28 -15.26
N TRP A 474 -3.68 12.43 -14.51
CA TRP A 474 -3.40 11.01 -14.39
C TRP A 474 -3.39 10.27 -15.73
N LYS A 475 -4.28 10.61 -16.66
CA LYS A 475 -4.30 10.02 -18.00
C LYS A 475 -3.08 10.41 -18.84
N LYS A 476 -2.51 11.60 -18.63
CA LYS A 476 -1.32 12.08 -19.35
C LYS A 476 -0.03 11.53 -18.75
N THR A 477 0.04 11.45 -17.43
CA THR A 477 1.21 10.98 -16.69
C THR A 477 1.19 9.47 -16.48
N GLY A 478 0.02 8.84 -16.62
CA GLY A 478 -0.25 7.42 -16.42
C GLY A 478 0.33 6.53 -17.51
N GLN A 479 1.64 6.60 -17.71
CA GLN A 479 2.36 5.35 -17.86
C GLN A 479 2.34 4.65 -16.48
N PRO A 480 2.31 3.31 -16.41
CA PRO A 480 2.35 2.60 -15.15
C PRO A 480 3.66 2.89 -14.41
N GLU A 481 3.68 3.99 -13.65
CA GLU A 481 4.74 4.30 -12.72
C GLU A 481 4.55 3.37 -11.51
N VAL A 482 5.47 2.42 -11.48
CA VAL A 482 5.88 1.66 -10.30
C VAL A 482 5.88 2.57 -9.07
N ARG A 483 5.16 2.21 -7.99
CA ARG A 483 5.32 2.84 -6.67
C ARG A 483 6.83 2.94 -6.40
N PRO A 484 7.41 4.11 -6.04
CA PRO A 484 8.85 4.32 -5.97
C PRO A 484 9.69 3.42 -5.04
N GLN A 485 9.14 2.32 -4.50
CA GLN A 485 9.87 1.34 -3.71
C GLN A 485 10.16 -0.01 -4.37
N GLU A 486 9.59 -0.30 -5.53
CA GLU A 486 9.81 -1.60 -6.17
C GLU A 486 10.01 -1.45 -7.67
N THR A 487 11.14 -0.87 -8.10
CA THR A 487 11.61 -0.90 -9.49
C THR A 487 11.95 -2.33 -9.94
N SER A 488 10.95 -3.22 -9.92
CA SER A 488 11.01 -4.63 -10.29
C SER A 488 11.66 -4.81 -11.67
N THR A 489 12.90 -5.29 -11.69
CA THR A 489 13.46 -6.07 -12.81
C THR A 489 13.08 -7.54 -12.71
N SER A 490 12.21 -7.91 -11.76
CA SER A 490 11.72 -9.27 -11.60
C SER A 490 10.84 -9.63 -12.80
N THR A 491 11.08 -10.83 -13.35
CA THR A 491 10.22 -11.48 -14.35
C THR A 491 8.82 -11.81 -13.84
N TYR A 492 8.52 -11.45 -12.58
CA TYR A 492 7.28 -11.69 -11.88
C TYR A 492 6.44 -10.41 -11.80
N ARG A 493 6.16 -9.80 -12.94
CA ARG A 493 5.14 -8.76 -13.03
C ARG A 493 3.88 -9.42 -13.61
N PRO A 494 2.78 -9.53 -12.85
CA PRO A 494 1.51 -9.86 -13.47
C PRO A 494 1.23 -8.81 -14.55
N PRO A 495 0.70 -9.19 -15.72
CA PRO A 495 0.19 -8.18 -16.63
C PRO A 495 -0.94 -7.45 -15.91
N ALA A 496 -0.79 -6.14 -15.68
CA ALA A 496 -1.94 -5.30 -15.41
C ALA A 496 -2.85 -5.46 -16.62
N ALA A 497 -4.03 -6.07 -16.43
CA ALA A 497 -4.96 -6.30 -17.52
C ALA A 497 -5.52 -4.93 -17.96
N GLN A 498 -4.82 -4.25 -18.88
CA GLN A 498 -5.31 -3.02 -19.49
C GLN A 498 -6.32 -3.37 -20.59
N VAL A 499 -7.51 -3.79 -20.16
CA VAL A 499 -8.63 -4.09 -21.06
C VAL A 499 -9.25 -2.84 -21.71
N ARG A 500 -8.86 -1.64 -21.26
CA ARG A 500 -9.26 -0.34 -21.81
C ARG A 500 -8.05 0.57 -22.00
N GLY A 501 -8.02 1.32 -23.11
CA GLY A 501 -7.09 2.43 -23.33
C GLY A 501 -7.48 3.66 -22.52
N ASP A 502 -7.40 3.56 -21.19
CA ASP A 502 -7.81 4.57 -20.22
C ASP A 502 -6.73 4.77 -19.14
N ALA A 503 -6.94 5.68 -18.18
CA ALA A 503 -6.04 5.87 -17.05
C ALA A 503 -5.79 4.53 -16.32
N PRO A 504 -4.53 4.15 -16.07
CA PRO A 504 -4.18 2.82 -15.59
C PRO A 504 -4.52 2.67 -14.11
N VAL A 505 -5.23 1.59 -13.76
CA VAL A 505 -5.48 1.21 -12.36
C VAL A 505 -4.80 -0.11 -12.09
N GLY A 506 -3.96 -0.17 -11.06
CA GLY A 506 -3.24 -1.35 -10.63
C GLY A 506 -4.14 -2.41 -9.98
N ASP A 507 -3.54 -3.56 -9.69
CA ASP A 507 -4.17 -4.65 -8.95
C ASP A 507 -3.73 -4.62 -7.49
N LEU A 508 -4.60 -5.06 -6.58
CA LEU A 508 -4.31 -5.09 -5.14
C LEU A 508 -3.56 -6.36 -4.76
N GLY A 509 -2.37 -6.18 -4.19
CA GLY A 509 -1.54 -7.24 -3.63
C GLY A 509 -1.69 -7.28 -2.13
N SER A 510 -0.67 -6.90 -1.38
CA SER A 510 -0.76 -6.58 0.06
C SER A 510 0.13 -5.37 0.34
N GLY A 511 0.56 -5.18 1.58
CA GLY A 511 1.38 -4.06 1.99
C GLY A 511 0.59 -2.79 2.28
N SER A 512 -0.69 -2.96 2.63
CA SER A 512 -1.47 -2.02 3.42
C SER A 512 -2.77 -2.71 3.88
N ASP A 513 -3.59 -1.99 4.64
CA ASP A 513 -4.70 -2.52 5.43
C ASP A 513 -5.84 -3.17 4.65
N TYR A 514 -5.97 -2.91 3.34
CA TYR A 514 -6.97 -3.55 2.47
C TYR A 514 -6.85 -5.09 2.40
N THR A 515 -5.76 -5.66 2.90
CA THR A 515 -5.41 -7.08 2.82
C THR A 515 -6.48 -7.97 3.45
N VAL A 516 -6.91 -7.69 4.70
CA VAL A 516 -7.96 -8.47 5.38
C VAL A 516 -9.31 -8.31 4.70
N PHE A 517 -9.62 -7.09 4.27
CA PHE A 517 -10.88 -6.77 3.61
C PHE A 517 -11.02 -7.54 2.31
N LEU A 518 -10.05 -7.46 1.41
CA LEU A 518 -10.14 -8.12 0.11
C LEU A 518 -9.83 -9.63 0.20
N GLN A 519 -8.66 -10.00 0.71
CA GLN A 519 -8.15 -11.35 0.46
C GLN A 519 -8.64 -12.38 1.46
N HIS A 520 -9.02 -11.95 2.66
CA HIS A 520 -9.60 -12.81 3.69
C HIS A 520 -11.12 -12.74 3.64
N LEU A 521 -11.69 -11.53 3.69
CA LEU A 521 -13.13 -11.31 3.83
C LEU A 521 -13.86 -11.13 2.50
N GLY A 522 -13.17 -10.87 1.38
CA GLY A 522 -13.76 -10.72 0.05
C GLY A 522 -14.45 -9.39 -0.24
N VAL A 523 -14.19 -8.35 0.55
CA VAL A 523 -14.70 -6.97 0.40
C VAL A 523 -14.02 -6.26 -0.80
N PRO A 524 -14.78 -5.78 -1.80
CA PRO A 524 -14.24 -4.97 -2.88
C PRO A 524 -13.47 -3.78 -2.34
N SER A 525 -12.21 -3.63 -2.75
CA SER A 525 -11.30 -2.66 -2.15
C SER A 525 -10.61 -1.74 -3.19
N THR A 526 -10.21 -0.55 -2.75
CA THR A 526 -9.32 0.36 -3.49
C THR A 526 -8.14 0.78 -2.62
N ASP A 527 -7.07 1.24 -3.27
CA ASP A 527 -5.93 1.89 -2.64
C ASP A 527 -5.48 3.06 -3.53
N VAL A 528 -5.46 4.27 -2.98
CA VAL A 528 -5.15 5.50 -3.72
C VAL A 528 -4.05 6.30 -3.03
N GLY A 529 -3.21 6.96 -3.84
CA GLY A 529 -2.11 7.77 -3.32
C GLY A 529 -1.47 8.63 -4.41
N SER A 530 -0.58 9.54 -4.02
CA SER A 530 0.23 10.32 -4.94
C SER A 530 1.71 10.17 -4.62
N THR A 531 2.52 9.97 -5.66
CA THR A 531 3.94 9.63 -5.55
C THR A 531 4.87 10.76 -6.02
N GLY A 532 6.07 10.79 -5.46
CA GLY A 532 7.15 11.70 -5.83
C GLY A 532 8.53 11.11 -5.56
N ASP A 533 9.53 11.98 -5.57
CA ASP A 533 10.88 11.61 -5.16
C ASP A 533 10.88 11.47 -3.63
N TYR A 534 10.92 10.24 -3.13
CA TYR A 534 10.79 9.91 -1.70
C TYR A 534 11.81 8.85 -1.30
N GLY A 535 13.01 9.30 -0.89
CA GLY A 535 14.11 8.41 -0.50
C GLY A 535 14.23 8.17 1.02
N VAL A 536 13.40 8.82 1.83
CA VAL A 536 13.53 8.79 3.30
C VAL A 536 12.59 7.80 3.99
N TYR A 537 11.94 6.92 3.24
CA TYR A 537 11.02 5.92 3.75
C TYR A 537 11.56 5.14 4.96
N HIS A 538 10.70 5.02 6.00
CA HIS A 538 10.93 4.37 7.30
C HIS A 538 12.21 4.80 8.03
N SER A 539 12.68 6.01 7.78
CA SER A 539 13.85 6.59 8.43
C SER A 539 13.44 7.72 9.37
N ALA A 540 14.37 8.18 10.22
CA ALA A 540 14.12 9.37 11.05
C ALA A 540 13.90 10.65 10.22
N PHE A 541 14.23 10.63 8.93
CA PHE A 541 14.07 11.75 8.01
C PHE A 541 12.70 11.79 7.31
N ASP A 542 11.86 10.76 7.49
CA ASP A 542 10.44 10.87 7.16
C ASP A 542 9.72 11.66 8.25
N ASN A 543 9.88 12.97 8.20
CA ASN A 543 9.40 13.91 9.19
C ASN A 543 8.79 15.15 8.54
N PHE A 544 8.14 16.00 9.35
CA PHE A 544 7.43 17.18 8.85
C PHE A 544 8.33 18.12 8.03
N ALA A 545 9.61 18.25 8.39
CA ALA A 545 10.54 19.12 7.68
C ALA A 545 10.83 18.62 6.25
N TRP A 546 10.98 17.30 6.09
CA TRP A 546 11.09 16.69 4.76
C TRP A 546 9.81 16.90 3.95
N PHE A 547 8.66 16.59 4.55
CA PHE A 547 7.36 16.68 3.86
C PHE A 547 7.07 18.09 3.37
N LYS A 548 7.23 19.09 4.25
CA LYS A 548 7.00 20.51 3.94
C LYS A 548 7.93 21.05 2.86
N LYS A 549 9.09 20.41 2.65
CA LYS A 549 10.09 20.86 1.69
C LYS A 549 9.97 20.17 0.34
N PHE A 550 9.69 18.87 0.33
CA PHE A 550 9.79 18.03 -0.86
C PHE A 550 8.50 17.29 -1.24
N GLY A 551 7.70 16.87 -0.26
CA GLY A 551 6.47 16.12 -0.50
C GLY A 551 5.36 17.00 -1.09
N ASP A 552 4.86 17.93 -0.28
CA ASP A 552 3.82 18.88 -0.70
C ASP A 552 3.93 20.22 0.06
N PRO A 553 4.79 21.14 -0.41
CA PRO A 553 5.09 22.37 0.32
C PRO A 553 3.88 23.26 0.63
N ASP A 554 2.84 23.20 -0.20
CA ASP A 554 1.64 24.02 -0.08
C ASP A 554 0.39 23.20 0.32
N PHE A 555 0.53 21.90 0.59
CA PHE A 555 -0.55 20.98 1.00
C PHE A 555 -1.72 20.90 0.00
N ARG A 556 -1.46 21.22 -1.29
CA ARG A 556 -2.49 21.23 -2.32
C ARG A 556 -2.82 19.83 -2.84
N TYR A 557 -1.84 18.94 -2.85
CA TYR A 557 -2.05 17.53 -3.15
C TYR A 557 -2.70 16.82 -1.96
N GLU A 558 -2.38 17.22 -0.72
CA GLU A 558 -3.09 16.71 0.47
C GLU A 558 -4.59 17.04 0.40
N GLN A 559 -4.93 18.28 0.04
CA GLN A 559 -6.31 18.69 -0.23
C GLN A 559 -6.94 17.88 -1.39
N GLN A 560 -6.19 17.63 -2.46
CA GLN A 560 -6.66 16.80 -3.58
C GLN A 560 -7.00 15.38 -3.11
N MET A 561 -6.13 14.77 -2.30
CA MET A 561 -6.32 13.40 -1.80
C MET A 561 -7.47 13.31 -0.79
N SER A 562 -7.61 14.31 0.09
CA SER A 562 -8.78 14.44 0.99
C SER A 562 -10.09 14.46 0.21
N ARG A 563 -10.11 15.09 -0.98
CA ARG A 563 -11.28 15.12 -1.86
C ARG A 563 -11.53 13.78 -2.54
N ILE A 564 -10.49 13.10 -3.04
CA ILE A 564 -10.62 11.78 -3.66
C ILE A 564 -11.18 10.79 -2.64
N TYR A 565 -10.53 10.67 -1.49
CA TYR A 565 -10.89 9.71 -0.44
C TYR A 565 -12.30 9.94 0.10
N GLY A 566 -12.66 11.18 0.41
CA GLY A 566 -14.02 11.48 0.87
C GLY A 566 -15.09 11.27 -0.19
N LEU A 567 -14.81 11.51 -1.48
CA LEU A 567 -15.76 11.20 -2.54
C LEU A 567 -15.93 9.69 -2.77
N GLU A 568 -14.89 8.87 -2.58
CA GLU A 568 -15.05 7.40 -2.60
C GLU A 568 -16.08 6.97 -1.55
N VAL A 569 -15.95 7.48 -0.32
CA VAL A 569 -16.87 7.22 0.78
C VAL A 569 -18.27 7.74 0.48
N ILE A 570 -18.42 9.03 0.14
CA ILE A 570 -19.73 9.68 -0.07
C ILE A 570 -20.49 8.97 -1.19
N ARG A 571 -19.87 8.76 -2.35
CA ARG A 571 -20.56 8.13 -3.48
C ARG A 571 -21.00 6.71 -3.17
N MET A 572 -20.13 5.90 -2.55
CA MET A 572 -20.49 4.53 -2.21
C MET A 572 -21.58 4.47 -1.14
N ALA A 573 -21.55 5.40 -0.19
CA ALA A 573 -22.51 5.45 0.91
C ALA A 573 -23.91 5.90 0.46
N ASP A 574 -24.02 6.68 -0.62
CA ASP A 574 -25.28 7.27 -1.09
C ASP A 574 -25.81 6.69 -2.43
N ALA A 575 -25.01 5.85 -3.11
CA ALA A 575 -25.44 5.21 -4.36
C ALA A 575 -26.73 4.39 -4.18
N ASP A 576 -27.71 4.59 -5.06
CA ASP A 576 -28.93 3.77 -5.11
C ASP A 576 -28.60 2.33 -5.54
N VAL A 577 -27.66 2.19 -6.48
CA VAL A 577 -27.14 0.91 -6.95
C VAL A 577 -25.61 0.96 -6.93
N LEU A 578 -24.98 -0.07 -6.35
CA LEU A 578 -23.52 -0.17 -6.26
C LEU A 578 -22.88 -0.07 -7.66
N PRO A 579 -21.86 0.78 -7.86
CA PRO A 579 -21.30 1.07 -9.18
C PRO A 579 -20.27 0.02 -9.65
N TYR A 580 -20.53 -1.27 -9.37
CA TYR A 580 -19.61 -2.35 -9.74
C TYR A 580 -19.71 -2.72 -11.21
N ASN A 581 -18.58 -3.12 -11.80
CA ASN A 581 -18.51 -3.63 -13.16
C ASN A 581 -17.92 -5.05 -13.26
N TYR A 582 -18.77 -6.08 -13.17
CA TYR A 582 -18.37 -7.48 -13.35
C TYR A 582 -18.10 -7.89 -14.80
N GLU A 583 -18.56 -7.11 -15.79
CA GLU A 583 -18.19 -7.32 -17.19
C GLU A 583 -16.68 -7.12 -17.37
N ASP A 584 -16.14 -6.00 -16.85
CA ASP A 584 -14.70 -5.73 -16.88
C ASP A 584 -13.94 -6.79 -16.06
N TYR A 585 -14.50 -7.23 -14.93
CA TYR A 585 -13.85 -8.24 -14.11
C TYR A 585 -13.67 -9.58 -14.86
N GLY A 586 -14.72 -10.08 -15.54
CA GLY A 586 -14.61 -11.27 -16.38
C GLY A 586 -13.55 -11.12 -17.49
N LYS A 587 -13.48 -9.94 -18.13
CA LYS A 587 -12.47 -9.64 -19.17
C LYS A 587 -11.05 -9.65 -18.63
N GLU A 588 -10.81 -9.06 -17.46
CA GLU A 588 -9.47 -9.05 -16.87
C GLU A 588 -9.03 -10.46 -16.44
N ILE A 589 -9.94 -11.25 -15.87
CA ILE A 589 -9.65 -12.65 -15.51
C ILE A 589 -9.27 -13.48 -16.74
N LEU A 590 -9.91 -13.25 -17.90
CA LEU A 590 -9.52 -13.90 -19.14
C LEU A 590 -8.09 -13.57 -19.57
N VAL A 591 -7.63 -12.33 -19.37
CA VAL A 591 -6.23 -11.92 -19.62
C VAL A 591 -5.29 -12.66 -18.68
N TYR A 592 -5.63 -12.77 -17.38
CA TYR A 592 -4.83 -13.49 -16.41
C TYR A 592 -4.73 -14.99 -16.74
N ILE A 593 -5.83 -15.61 -17.13
CA ILE A 593 -5.87 -17.03 -17.52
C ILE A 593 -5.03 -17.27 -18.77
N ASP A 594 -5.07 -16.39 -19.77
CA ASP A 594 -4.25 -16.55 -20.98
C ASP A 594 -2.75 -16.46 -20.67
N ALA A 595 -2.35 -15.51 -19.80
CA ALA A 595 -0.97 -15.40 -19.32
C ALA A 595 -0.53 -16.68 -18.58
N ALA A 596 -1.35 -17.19 -17.65
CA ALA A 596 -1.04 -18.42 -16.91
C ALA A 596 -0.99 -19.66 -17.82
N LYS A 597 -1.85 -19.73 -18.85
CA LYS A 597 -1.82 -20.79 -19.85
C LYS A 597 -0.53 -20.79 -20.66
N ASN A 598 -0.04 -19.62 -21.08
CA ASN A 598 1.23 -19.50 -21.78
C ASN A 598 2.39 -19.90 -20.87
N LYS A 599 2.39 -19.42 -19.62
CA LYS A 599 3.37 -19.81 -18.60
C LYS A 599 3.38 -21.31 -18.32
N ALA A 600 2.19 -21.94 -18.23
CA ALA A 600 2.06 -23.38 -18.04
C ALA A 600 2.61 -24.18 -19.23
N LYS A 601 2.41 -23.71 -20.47
CA LYS A 601 3.01 -24.33 -21.66
C LYS A 601 4.53 -24.25 -21.65
N GLU A 602 5.09 -23.09 -21.31
CA GLU A 602 6.54 -22.94 -21.16
C GLU A 602 7.10 -23.87 -20.08
N ARG A 603 6.36 -24.07 -18.99
CA ARG A 603 6.79 -24.86 -17.84
C ARG A 603 6.66 -26.37 -18.01
N PHE A 604 5.55 -26.82 -18.60
CA PHE A 604 5.15 -28.23 -18.64
C PHE A 604 5.11 -28.83 -20.05
N GLY A 605 5.29 -28.03 -21.10
CA GLY A 605 5.23 -28.49 -22.50
C GLY A 605 3.88 -29.13 -22.82
N ASP A 606 3.91 -30.31 -23.46
CA ASP A 606 2.72 -31.07 -23.85
C ASP A 606 1.87 -31.55 -22.66
N LYS A 607 2.39 -31.48 -21.43
CA LYS A 607 1.67 -31.81 -20.20
C LYS A 607 0.94 -30.61 -19.58
N ALA A 608 0.97 -29.44 -20.22
CA ALA A 608 0.27 -28.27 -19.72
C ALA A 608 -1.21 -28.58 -19.45
N PRO A 609 -1.75 -28.26 -18.25
CA PRO A 609 -3.14 -28.54 -17.91
C PRO A 609 -4.15 -27.85 -18.83
N ASP A 610 -5.37 -28.38 -18.84
CA ASP A 610 -6.50 -27.76 -19.53
C ASP A 610 -7.10 -26.61 -18.70
N PHE A 611 -7.23 -25.44 -19.32
CA PHE A 611 -7.82 -24.24 -18.73
C PHE A 611 -9.28 -24.01 -19.16
N SER A 612 -9.86 -24.89 -20.00
CA SER A 612 -11.16 -24.65 -20.64
C SER A 612 -12.28 -24.35 -19.65
N ALA A 613 -12.37 -25.10 -18.54
CA ALA A 613 -13.39 -24.84 -17.52
C ALA A 613 -13.24 -23.47 -16.83
N ALA A 614 -12.01 -23.01 -16.58
CA ALA A 614 -11.76 -21.70 -16.00
C ALA A 614 -12.06 -20.58 -17.02
N ILE A 615 -11.73 -20.79 -18.29
CA ILE A 615 -12.07 -19.86 -19.39
C ILE A 615 -13.58 -19.74 -19.53
N ASP A 616 -14.32 -20.85 -19.50
CA ASP A 616 -15.77 -20.87 -19.59
C ASP A 616 -16.41 -20.16 -18.38
N GLY A 617 -15.90 -20.39 -17.17
CA GLY A 617 -16.33 -19.69 -15.96
C GLY A 617 -16.10 -18.18 -16.05
N ALA A 618 -14.94 -17.73 -16.54
CA ALA A 618 -14.63 -16.31 -16.71
C ALA A 618 -15.50 -15.64 -17.78
N ARG A 619 -15.75 -16.32 -18.91
CA ARG A 619 -16.69 -15.85 -19.95
C ARG A 619 -18.13 -15.79 -19.44
N HIS A 620 -18.53 -16.75 -18.62
CA HIS A 620 -19.84 -16.75 -18.01
C HIS A 620 -20.00 -15.55 -17.06
N LEU A 621 -18.99 -15.27 -16.23
CA LEU A 621 -18.96 -14.08 -15.37
C LEU A 621 -19.02 -12.79 -16.19
N GLU A 622 -18.23 -12.67 -17.26
CA GLU A 622 -18.27 -11.53 -18.18
C GLU A 622 -19.69 -11.30 -18.73
N GLN A 623 -20.32 -12.36 -19.26
CA GLN A 623 -21.66 -12.27 -19.86
C GLN A 623 -22.75 -11.95 -18.84
N ALA A 624 -22.70 -12.57 -17.66
CA ALA A 624 -23.61 -12.28 -16.56
C ALA A 624 -23.42 -10.83 -16.05
N GLY A 625 -22.17 -10.40 -15.91
CA GLY A 625 -21.79 -9.03 -15.58
C GLY A 625 -22.34 -8.01 -16.57
N ALA A 626 -22.21 -8.27 -17.89
CA ALA A 626 -22.76 -7.40 -18.92
C ALA A 626 -24.29 -7.26 -18.82
N LYS A 627 -25.01 -8.37 -18.56
CA LYS A 627 -26.47 -8.35 -18.35
C LYS A 627 -26.85 -7.52 -17.12
N ILE A 628 -26.14 -7.70 -16.00
CA ILE A 628 -26.37 -6.96 -14.76
C ILE A 628 -26.05 -5.47 -14.92
N PHE A 629 -24.98 -5.13 -15.63
CA PHE A 629 -24.62 -3.74 -15.92
C PHE A 629 -25.71 -2.99 -16.69
N GLN A 630 -26.39 -3.65 -17.63
CA GLN A 630 -27.55 -3.05 -18.31
C GLN A 630 -28.75 -2.82 -17.35
N ARG A 631 -28.89 -3.60 -16.28
CA ARG A 631 -29.92 -3.39 -15.25
C ARG A 631 -29.54 -2.27 -14.30
N GLN A 632 -28.28 -2.23 -13.85
CA GLN A 632 -27.73 -1.13 -13.04
C GLN A 632 -28.01 0.22 -13.72
N ARG A 633 -27.79 0.33 -15.04
CA ARG A 633 -28.06 1.54 -15.82
C ARG A 633 -29.52 1.98 -15.89
N LYS A 634 -30.47 1.04 -15.78
CA LYS A 634 -31.90 1.36 -15.79
C LYS A 634 -32.38 1.90 -14.45
N LEU A 635 -31.69 1.56 -13.35
CA LEU A 635 -32.04 1.95 -11.97
C LEU A 635 -33.51 1.66 -11.58
N THR A 636 -34.14 0.67 -12.25
CA THR A 636 -35.51 0.23 -12.00
C THR A 636 -35.54 -1.12 -11.29
N GLY A 637 -36.65 -1.42 -10.60
CA GLY A 637 -36.83 -2.67 -9.86
C GLY A 637 -36.30 -2.63 -8.44
N ASP A 638 -36.07 -3.81 -7.87
CA ASP A 638 -35.58 -4.01 -6.50
C ASP A 638 -34.06 -3.78 -6.43
N THR A 639 -33.68 -2.55 -6.06
CA THR A 639 -32.28 -2.13 -5.95
C THR A 639 -31.58 -2.71 -4.73
N GLU A 640 -32.31 -3.05 -3.67
CA GLU A 640 -31.73 -3.67 -2.47
C GLU A 640 -31.24 -5.08 -2.81
N ARG A 641 -32.08 -5.89 -3.46
CA ARG A 641 -31.69 -7.21 -3.94
C ARG A 641 -30.58 -7.14 -4.98
N LEU A 642 -30.58 -6.12 -5.86
CA LEU A 642 -29.50 -5.93 -6.82
C LEU A 642 -28.16 -5.62 -6.12
N ASN A 643 -28.17 -4.77 -5.09
CA ASN A 643 -26.97 -4.45 -4.32
C ASN A 643 -26.43 -5.67 -3.57
N ALA A 644 -27.31 -6.46 -2.95
CA ALA A 644 -26.93 -7.72 -2.32
C ALA A 644 -26.26 -8.66 -3.35
N THR A 645 -26.88 -8.85 -4.52
CA THR A 645 -26.30 -9.67 -5.61
C THR A 645 -24.92 -9.15 -6.04
N LEU A 646 -24.77 -7.84 -6.21
CA LEU A 646 -23.49 -7.24 -6.60
C LEU A 646 -22.41 -7.47 -5.54
N ARG A 647 -22.71 -7.21 -4.27
CA ARG A 647 -21.78 -7.43 -3.14
C ARG A 647 -21.38 -8.90 -2.99
N ASP A 648 -22.38 -9.79 -2.99
CA ASP A 648 -22.18 -11.21 -2.68
C ASP A 648 -21.44 -11.93 -3.82
N THR A 649 -21.39 -11.34 -5.02
CA THR A 649 -20.62 -11.86 -6.16
C THR A 649 -19.11 -11.82 -5.89
N GLU A 650 -18.59 -10.79 -5.22
CA GLU A 650 -17.16 -10.76 -4.83
C GLU A 650 -16.85 -11.87 -3.82
N ARG A 651 -17.72 -12.05 -2.82
CA ARG A 651 -17.59 -13.13 -1.82
C ARG A 651 -17.66 -14.52 -2.43
N ALA A 652 -18.37 -14.67 -3.55
CA ALA A 652 -18.43 -15.92 -4.29
C ALA A 652 -17.09 -16.33 -4.94
N LEU A 653 -16.11 -15.41 -5.00
CA LEU A 653 -14.74 -15.70 -5.47
C LEU A 653 -13.82 -16.24 -4.35
N LEU A 654 -14.28 -16.30 -3.09
CA LEU A 654 -13.51 -16.89 -2.00
C LEU A 654 -13.48 -18.42 -2.08
N ILE A 655 -12.30 -18.98 -1.81
CA ILE A 655 -12.02 -20.41 -1.63
C ILE A 655 -12.19 -20.73 -0.15
N PRO A 656 -13.15 -21.60 0.25
CA PRO A 656 -13.43 -21.87 1.67
C PRO A 656 -12.22 -22.37 2.46
N GLU A 657 -11.37 -23.21 1.85
CA GLU A 657 -10.18 -23.79 2.49
C GLU A 657 -8.95 -22.88 2.45
N GLY A 658 -9.03 -21.74 1.75
CA GLY A 658 -7.91 -20.83 1.53
C GLY A 658 -6.90 -21.32 0.48
N LEU A 659 -5.83 -20.54 0.30
CA LEU A 659 -4.75 -20.85 -0.63
C LEU A 659 -3.85 -21.98 -0.09
N PRO A 660 -3.27 -22.82 -0.98
CA PRO A 660 -2.33 -23.85 -0.56
C PRO A 660 -1.16 -23.27 0.24
N ASN A 661 -0.86 -23.90 1.38
CA ASN A 661 0.20 -23.50 2.33
C ASN A 661 -0.01 -22.13 3.02
N ARG A 662 -1.09 -21.41 2.71
CA ARG A 662 -1.38 -20.07 3.25
C ARG A 662 -2.90 -19.89 3.44
N PRO A 663 -3.53 -20.69 4.31
CA PRO A 663 -4.98 -20.85 4.36
C PRO A 663 -5.72 -19.60 4.84
N TRP A 664 -5.03 -18.61 5.41
CA TRP A 664 -5.62 -17.32 5.77
C TRP A 664 -6.05 -16.50 4.55
N TYR A 665 -5.38 -16.66 3.41
CA TYR A 665 -5.79 -15.99 2.17
C TYR A 665 -6.83 -16.84 1.45
N HIS A 666 -8.03 -16.30 1.24
CA HIS A 666 -9.17 -17.01 0.64
C HIS A 666 -9.46 -16.61 -0.80
N HIS A 667 -9.03 -15.43 -1.24
CA HIS A 667 -9.48 -14.88 -2.52
C HIS A 667 -8.85 -15.57 -3.75
N ALA A 668 -9.68 -16.17 -4.62
CA ALA A 668 -9.21 -16.96 -5.75
C ALA A 668 -8.47 -16.15 -6.83
N ILE A 669 -8.68 -14.83 -6.88
CA ILE A 669 -8.14 -13.97 -7.94
C ILE A 669 -6.94 -13.14 -7.48
N TYR A 670 -6.81 -12.82 -6.20
CA TYR A 670 -5.82 -11.84 -5.72
C TYR A 670 -5.28 -12.28 -4.37
N ALA A 671 -3.95 -12.29 -4.22
CA ALA A 671 -3.26 -12.42 -2.95
C ALA A 671 -1.85 -11.83 -3.08
N PRO A 672 -1.16 -11.51 -1.97
CA PRO A 672 0.28 -11.28 -1.99
C PRO A 672 1.00 -12.52 -2.50
N GLY A 673 2.09 -12.30 -3.23
CA GLY A 673 2.92 -13.40 -3.71
C GLY A 673 3.78 -13.98 -2.60
N GLN A 674 3.84 -15.31 -2.53
CA GLN A 674 4.63 -16.00 -1.51
C GLN A 674 6.12 -15.59 -1.50
N TYR A 675 6.69 -15.30 -2.67
CA TYR A 675 8.11 -14.94 -2.84
C TYR A 675 8.33 -13.51 -3.36
N THR A 676 7.28 -12.69 -3.41
CA THR A 676 7.37 -11.25 -3.71
C THR A 676 6.91 -10.39 -2.53
N GLY A 677 6.03 -10.92 -1.68
CA GLY A 677 5.41 -10.23 -0.55
C GLY A 677 4.30 -9.31 -1.02
N TYR A 678 4.56 -8.00 -1.12
CA TYR A 678 3.53 -7.00 -1.40
C TYR A 678 2.91 -7.09 -2.80
N ALA A 679 3.69 -7.47 -3.80
CA ALA A 679 3.21 -7.50 -5.18
C ALA A 679 2.02 -8.46 -5.32
N ALA A 680 0.97 -7.98 -5.99
CA ALA A 680 -0.20 -8.78 -6.30
C ALA A 680 0.19 -9.99 -7.15
N VAL A 681 -0.32 -11.15 -6.78
CA VAL A 681 -0.33 -12.34 -7.64
C VAL A 681 -1.76 -12.61 -8.02
N VAL A 682 -2.03 -12.52 -9.32
CA VAL A 682 -3.34 -12.82 -9.88
C VAL A 682 -3.52 -14.32 -10.00
N ILE A 683 -4.73 -14.82 -9.77
CA ILE A 683 -5.06 -16.27 -9.71
C ILE A 683 -3.99 -17.08 -8.96
N PRO A 684 -3.66 -16.69 -7.70
CA PRO A 684 -2.43 -17.06 -7.02
C PRO A 684 -2.24 -18.57 -6.88
N GLY A 685 -3.30 -19.32 -6.55
CA GLY A 685 -3.23 -20.78 -6.47
C GLY A 685 -2.74 -21.44 -7.77
N VAL A 686 -3.10 -20.89 -8.93
CA VAL A 686 -2.65 -21.39 -10.24
C VAL A 686 -1.22 -20.97 -10.53
N ASN A 687 -0.93 -19.66 -10.43
CA ASN A 687 0.39 -19.13 -10.80
C ASN A 687 1.50 -19.68 -9.90
N GLU A 688 1.29 -19.70 -8.58
CA GLU A 688 2.29 -20.22 -7.63
C GLU A 688 2.54 -21.73 -7.82
N ALA A 689 1.52 -22.50 -8.21
CA ALA A 689 1.70 -23.92 -8.54
C ALA A 689 2.54 -24.14 -9.81
N ILE A 690 2.34 -23.30 -10.84
CA ILE A 690 3.15 -23.32 -12.07
C ILE A 690 4.61 -22.97 -11.73
N ASP A 691 4.83 -21.94 -10.92
CA ASP A 691 6.16 -21.53 -10.48
C ASP A 691 6.85 -22.60 -9.65
N GLY A 692 6.10 -23.26 -8.76
CA GLY A 692 6.57 -24.41 -7.99
C GLY A 692 6.85 -25.67 -8.81
N LYS A 693 6.59 -25.67 -10.13
CA LYS A 693 6.68 -26.86 -11.01
C LYS A 693 5.75 -28.00 -10.55
N ASP A 694 4.66 -27.70 -9.85
CA ASP A 694 3.73 -28.68 -9.32
C ASP A 694 2.53 -28.84 -10.27
N LEU A 695 2.66 -29.79 -11.20
CA LEU A 695 1.62 -30.06 -12.21
C LEU A 695 0.29 -30.45 -11.56
N LYS A 696 0.31 -31.31 -10.53
CA LYS A 696 -0.89 -31.80 -9.87
C LYS A 696 -1.61 -30.67 -9.14
N ARG A 697 -0.87 -29.84 -8.41
CA ARG A 697 -1.44 -28.66 -7.75
C ARG A 697 -1.96 -27.65 -8.77
N THR A 698 -1.28 -27.49 -9.92
CA THR A 698 -1.76 -26.61 -11.00
C THR A 698 -3.14 -27.08 -11.49
N GLU A 699 -3.32 -28.36 -11.80
CA GLU A 699 -4.61 -28.93 -12.20
C GLU A 699 -5.71 -28.71 -11.15
N GLN A 700 -5.39 -28.95 -9.88
CA GLN A 700 -6.31 -28.76 -8.76
C GLN A 700 -6.75 -27.30 -8.62
N GLN A 701 -5.81 -26.37 -8.72
CA GLN A 701 -6.08 -24.94 -8.54
C GLN A 701 -6.80 -24.32 -9.73
N ILE A 702 -6.59 -24.82 -10.96
CA ILE A 702 -7.42 -24.45 -12.12
C ILE A 702 -8.87 -24.88 -11.90
N ALA A 703 -9.09 -26.09 -11.37
CA ALA A 703 -10.44 -26.56 -11.07
C ALA A 703 -11.13 -25.73 -9.97
N MET A 704 -10.40 -25.35 -8.91
CA MET A 704 -10.92 -24.47 -7.86
C MET A 704 -11.25 -23.07 -8.39
N LEU A 705 -10.39 -22.51 -9.23
CA LEU A 705 -10.66 -21.24 -9.92
C LEU A 705 -11.94 -21.33 -10.76
N ALA A 706 -12.12 -22.40 -11.54
CA ALA A 706 -13.32 -22.60 -12.35
C ALA A 706 -14.60 -22.66 -11.49
N VAL A 707 -14.55 -23.35 -10.34
CA VAL A 707 -15.67 -23.43 -9.39
C VAL A 707 -16.00 -22.05 -8.81
N ALA A 708 -15.01 -21.28 -8.39
CA ALA A 708 -15.20 -19.93 -7.85
C ALA A 708 -15.80 -18.99 -8.91
N LEU A 709 -15.30 -19.01 -10.14
CA LEU A 709 -15.83 -18.21 -11.25
C LEU A 709 -17.29 -18.58 -11.58
N GLN A 710 -17.60 -19.88 -11.60
CA GLN A 710 -18.96 -20.34 -11.86
C GLN A 710 -19.92 -19.93 -10.73
N ARG A 711 -19.49 -19.99 -9.46
CA ARG A 711 -20.28 -19.50 -8.32
C ARG A 711 -20.58 -18.01 -8.45
N ALA A 712 -19.57 -17.19 -8.77
CA ALA A 712 -19.72 -15.76 -8.96
C ALA A 712 -20.65 -15.43 -10.15
N ALA A 713 -20.50 -16.11 -11.28
CA ALA A 713 -21.38 -15.93 -12.43
C ALA A 713 -22.85 -16.27 -12.11
N VAL A 714 -23.08 -17.39 -11.43
CA VAL A 714 -24.44 -17.81 -11.01
C VAL A 714 -25.05 -16.81 -10.02
N MET A 715 -24.26 -16.23 -9.11
CA MET A 715 -24.73 -15.21 -8.18
C MET A 715 -25.39 -14.04 -8.92
N LEU A 716 -24.75 -13.55 -9.99
CA LEU A 716 -25.29 -12.48 -10.84
C LEU A 716 -26.57 -12.87 -11.57
N GLU A 717 -26.76 -14.15 -11.91
CA GLU A 717 -27.96 -14.62 -12.62
C GLU A 717 -29.16 -14.90 -11.70
N GLN A 718 -28.93 -15.12 -10.41
CA GLN A 718 -30.01 -15.37 -9.43
C GLN A 718 -30.90 -14.15 -9.17
N HIS A 719 -30.53 -12.98 -9.69
CA HIS A 719 -31.38 -11.80 -9.76
C HIS A 719 -32.40 -11.95 -10.91
N LYS A 720 -33.50 -12.67 -10.66
CA LYS A 720 -34.69 -12.70 -11.53
C LYS A 720 -35.67 -11.60 -11.19
#